data_AF-A0A976P9X9-F1
#
_entry.id   AF-A0A976P9X9-F1
#
_cell.length_a   1.000
_cell.length_b   1.000
_cell.length_c   1.000
_cell.angle_alpha   90.00
_cell.angle_beta   90.00
_cell.angle_gamma   90.00
#
_symmetry.space_group_name_H-M   'P 1'
#
loop_
_entity.id
_entity.type
_entity.pdbx_description
1 polymer ?
#
loop_
_entity_poly.entity_id
_entity_poly.type
_entity_poly.pdbx_seq_one_letter_code
_entity_poly.pdbx_strand_id
1 'polypeptide(L)'
;MAWLDYYGNAPGFGNRRGGGGGVTPPSVPFTSVNADGWNVDYAETPPAFNPLETFTVARAGYDATGAAVTHNDMLTLTQRVRLPYPDQASLTALTVALSDYILATDSVSGASNASTATSPKPIANWAMLHRQLVGDMLVLEVTGNHWFARDGKPFACVEFSATDGTATITAKATQLEVSSHVGDQCAVLVYKVVLDISTLADGLITANAKVYPWVGGAASVADSSASTEGRGFSPRYFYKDAVRFATPPLAYVASTGDDGAGVVSTDAATASASPFLTVSGAMAGLIAASGVTGERVDGCRIRVMDTVSLGGGSASAIAQQCAAMVVERDPNTAKANAIVQQSGTWRPRIGVGTLLGGLTEGAVLFRDLTFTRSGTYQIQGESANKLNVMFADGLVYDNASISYFTMQNANAMMWTDGAEFINATQASVLAAGPTEIRMLRGLKVDRGNTSLDGFLMLGCAITRLSSIGPGSSGRGEGGTIIQFNKFENPLKTTSVIGPGSSADVTNYSFSQNLVEECDPAAGPGLRASADSTVGNLTHVLLDNVTVTGYGTAGRFNAFYDEGDTRRTHHFVRTRNSILANLYTKSDVFRGVNQSGADASLAIGNWQFMYGVGAHRNFTQFVQPGVNEEGDVEAQAFAGLGTVLGDSITVRNDPLFADYQGATASIGTGGGDYTLTGASPCIGMVPASGETFPRDLAGDLRDRGSCGAYR
;
A
#
# COMPACT_ATOMS: atom_id res chain seq x y z
N MET A 1 -35.10 10.52 23.58
CA MET A 1 -36.35 10.52 22.79
C MET A 1 -36.14 9.52 21.66
N ALA A 2 -37.16 8.71 21.36
CA ALA A 2 -37.06 7.44 20.64
C ALA A 2 -36.36 7.50 19.26
N TRP A 3 -35.23 6.81 19.15
CA TRP A 3 -34.54 6.47 17.89
C TRP A 3 -34.17 4.99 17.92
N LEU A 4 -35.15 4.11 17.75
CA LEU A 4 -34.93 2.71 17.40
C LEU A 4 -36.06 2.37 16.42
N ASP A 5 -35.73 1.68 15.32
CA ASP A 5 -36.62 1.20 14.23
C ASP A 5 -36.70 2.02 12.92
N TYR A 6 -35.56 2.37 12.30
CA TYR A 6 -35.57 2.78 10.87
C TYR A 6 -34.48 2.20 9.96
N TYR A 7 -33.72 1.17 10.39
CA TYR A 7 -32.71 0.52 9.54
C TYR A 7 -33.07 -0.91 9.15
N GLY A 8 -34.32 -1.13 8.74
CA GLY A 8 -34.78 -2.39 8.14
C GLY A 8 -35.37 -2.15 6.76
N ASN A 9 -34.72 -2.70 5.73
CA ASN A 9 -35.16 -2.78 4.32
C ASN A 9 -35.14 -1.47 3.49
N ALA A 10 -33.96 -1.14 2.94
CA ALA A 10 -33.93 -0.45 1.65
C ALA A 10 -34.28 -1.45 0.53
N PRO A 11 -35.29 -1.18 -0.32
CA PRO A 11 -35.65 -2.09 -1.42
C PRO A 11 -34.56 -2.11 -2.50
N GLY A 12 -34.31 -3.30 -3.05
CA GLY A 12 -33.20 -3.59 -3.96
C GLY A 12 -33.08 -2.68 -5.18
N PHE A 13 -31.86 -2.18 -5.39
CA PHE A 13 -31.46 -1.43 -6.58
C PHE A 13 -31.18 -2.39 -7.74
N GLY A 14 -32.21 -2.69 -8.52
CA GLY A 14 -32.06 -3.34 -9.82
C GLY A 14 -31.75 -2.32 -10.92
N ASN A 15 -30.56 -2.40 -11.52
CA ASN A 15 -30.21 -1.69 -12.75
C ASN A 15 -31.16 -2.09 -13.89
N ARG A 16 -32.08 -1.19 -14.28
CA ARG A 16 -32.78 -1.29 -15.57
C ARG A 16 -32.04 -0.45 -16.61
N ARG A 17 -31.43 -1.16 -17.57
CA ARG A 17 -30.94 -0.59 -18.83
C ARG A 17 -32.12 -0.06 -19.66
N GLY A 18 -32.00 1.20 -20.08
CA GLY A 18 -32.35 1.72 -21.40
C GLY A 18 -33.77 1.52 -21.93
N GLY A 19 -34.60 2.57 -21.81
CA GLY A 19 -35.78 2.78 -22.63
C GLY A 19 -36.05 4.28 -22.75
N GLY A 20 -35.89 4.83 -23.96
CA GLY A 20 -35.98 6.27 -24.25
C GLY A 20 -37.34 6.87 -23.90
N GLY A 21 -37.30 7.89 -23.05
CA GLY A 21 -38.38 8.83 -22.78
C GLY A 21 -37.76 10.02 -22.07
N GLY A 22 -37.79 11.19 -22.70
CA GLY A 22 -37.25 12.42 -22.14
C GLY A 22 -38.03 12.83 -20.89
N VAL A 23 -37.60 12.34 -19.74
CA VAL A 23 -37.99 12.87 -18.44
C VAL A 23 -36.92 13.89 -18.09
N THR A 24 -37.31 15.16 -18.02
CA THR A 24 -36.47 16.21 -17.42
C THR A 24 -35.96 15.67 -16.09
N PRO A 25 -34.64 15.62 -15.84
CA PRO A 25 -34.12 15.18 -14.55
C PRO A 25 -34.84 15.98 -13.45
N PRO A 26 -35.27 15.34 -12.34
CA PRO A 26 -35.83 16.11 -11.23
C PRO A 26 -34.84 17.22 -10.87
N SER A 27 -35.35 18.45 -10.74
CA SER A 27 -34.53 19.58 -10.30
C SER A 27 -33.90 19.20 -8.98
N VAL A 28 -32.57 19.27 -8.90
CA VAL A 28 -31.89 19.12 -7.61
C VAL A 28 -32.44 20.16 -6.61
N PRO A 29 -32.51 19.83 -5.31
CA PRO A 29 -33.10 20.72 -4.30
C PRO A 29 -32.18 21.90 -3.92
N PHE A 30 -31.01 22.01 -4.55
CA PHE A 30 -29.98 23.00 -4.28
C PHE A 30 -29.63 23.83 -5.51
N THR A 31 -29.07 25.01 -5.31
CA THR A 31 -28.78 25.97 -6.40
C THR A 31 -27.30 26.00 -6.77
N SER A 32 -26.42 25.68 -5.82
CA SER A 32 -24.98 25.75 -6.01
C SER A 32 -24.23 24.70 -5.22
N VAL A 33 -23.20 24.17 -5.85
CA VAL A 33 -22.14 23.38 -5.20
C VAL A 33 -21.06 24.35 -4.74
N ASN A 34 -20.63 24.22 -3.49
CA ASN A 34 -19.65 25.10 -2.89
C ASN A 34 -18.22 24.76 -3.34
N ALA A 35 -17.29 25.70 -3.12
CA ALA A 35 -15.94 25.68 -3.71
C ALA A 35 -15.08 24.48 -3.28
N ASP A 36 -15.34 23.93 -2.10
CA ASP A 36 -14.68 22.76 -1.54
C ASP A 36 -15.26 21.43 -2.06
N GLY A 37 -16.40 21.47 -2.74
CA GLY A 37 -17.00 20.35 -3.46
C GLY A 37 -17.68 19.28 -2.61
N TRP A 38 -17.62 19.37 -1.28
CA TRP A 38 -18.21 18.36 -0.37
C TRP A 38 -19.57 18.78 0.22
N ASN A 39 -20.00 20.02 0.01
CA ASN A 39 -21.30 20.52 0.44
C ASN A 39 -21.95 21.42 -0.63
N VAL A 40 -23.25 21.65 -0.45
CA VAL A 40 -24.11 22.44 -1.35
C VAL A 40 -25.01 23.36 -0.55
N ASP A 41 -25.53 24.41 -1.19
CA ASP A 41 -26.55 25.29 -0.61
C ASP A 41 -27.92 25.08 -1.26
N TYR A 42 -28.91 24.73 -0.44
CA TYR A 42 -30.30 24.58 -0.87
C TYR A 42 -30.85 25.88 -1.47
N ALA A 43 -31.85 25.75 -2.35
CA ALA A 43 -32.59 26.90 -2.88
C ALA A 43 -33.40 27.64 -1.80
N GLU A 44 -33.91 26.87 -0.83
CA GLU A 44 -34.74 27.32 0.29
C GLU A 44 -34.30 26.59 1.57
N THR A 45 -34.92 26.86 2.73
CA THR A 45 -34.54 26.17 3.97
C THR A 45 -34.69 24.64 3.82
N PRO A 46 -33.62 23.84 4.04
CA PRO A 46 -33.66 22.40 3.81
C PRO A 46 -34.62 21.67 4.77
N PRO A 47 -35.28 20.58 4.33
CA PRO A 47 -36.12 19.74 5.18
C PRO A 47 -35.26 18.90 6.14
N ALA A 48 -35.72 18.76 7.40
CA ALA A 48 -35.13 17.93 8.48
C ALA A 48 -33.59 18.08 8.67
N PHE A 49 -33.03 17.36 9.64
CA PHE A 49 -31.58 17.37 9.89
C PHE A 49 -30.81 16.48 8.89
N ASN A 50 -31.45 15.38 8.45
CA ASN A 50 -30.89 14.38 7.54
C ASN A 50 -31.82 14.17 6.33
N PRO A 51 -31.70 14.98 5.26
CA PRO A 51 -32.61 14.90 4.12
C PRO A 51 -32.55 13.56 3.38
N LEU A 52 -31.37 12.92 3.30
CA LEU A 52 -31.13 11.64 2.61
C LEU A 52 -31.67 11.59 1.17
N GLU A 53 -31.73 12.74 0.51
CA GLU A 53 -32.19 12.90 -0.87
C GLU A 53 -31.07 12.55 -1.86
N THR A 54 -31.42 11.88 -2.96
CA THR A 54 -30.44 11.45 -3.97
C THR A 54 -30.55 12.27 -5.25
N PHE A 55 -29.42 12.49 -5.91
CA PHE A 55 -29.34 13.18 -7.18
C PHE A 55 -28.24 12.58 -8.06
N THR A 56 -28.28 12.88 -9.36
CA THR A 56 -27.30 12.37 -10.32
C THR A 56 -26.26 13.43 -10.66
N VAL A 57 -25.00 13.02 -10.73
CA VAL A 57 -23.87 13.83 -11.14
C VAL A 57 -23.24 13.18 -12.38
N ALA A 58 -23.08 13.97 -13.44
CA ALA A 58 -22.38 13.52 -14.64
C ALA A 58 -20.90 13.90 -14.55
N ARG A 59 -20.02 12.89 -14.66
CA ARG A 59 -18.59 12.98 -14.35
C ARG A 59 -17.75 12.47 -15.50
N ALA A 60 -16.67 13.16 -15.83
CA ALA A 60 -15.67 12.64 -16.77
C ALA A 60 -14.90 11.46 -16.15
N GLY A 61 -14.56 10.46 -16.96
CA GLY A 61 -13.83 9.30 -16.48
C GLY A 61 -13.41 8.35 -17.58
N TYR A 62 -13.06 7.13 -17.20
CA TYR A 62 -12.68 6.06 -18.12
C TYR A 62 -13.49 4.79 -17.86
N ASP A 63 -13.69 3.99 -18.90
CA ASP A 63 -14.26 2.65 -18.80
C ASP A 63 -13.16 1.59 -18.60
N ALA A 64 -13.57 0.33 -18.43
CA ALA A 64 -12.65 -0.79 -18.21
C ALA A 64 -11.65 -1.04 -19.35
N THR A 65 -11.82 -0.41 -20.52
CA THR A 65 -10.88 -0.48 -21.65
C THR A 65 -9.92 0.71 -21.70
N GLY A 66 -10.12 1.71 -20.82
CA GLY A 66 -9.39 2.97 -20.79
C GLY A 66 -9.89 3.97 -21.83
N ALA A 67 -11.10 3.78 -22.39
CA ALA A 67 -11.73 4.78 -23.23
C ALA A 67 -12.39 5.85 -22.35
N ALA A 68 -12.29 7.12 -22.75
CA ALA A 68 -12.92 8.21 -22.02
C ALA A 68 -14.45 8.10 -22.14
N VAL A 69 -15.14 8.22 -20.99
CA VAL A 69 -16.60 8.10 -20.88
C VAL A 69 -17.15 9.10 -19.87
N THR A 70 -18.47 9.26 -19.85
CA THR A 70 -19.18 9.97 -18.78
C THR A 70 -19.86 8.96 -17.87
N HIS A 71 -19.56 9.04 -16.57
CA HIS A 71 -20.26 8.29 -15.53
C HIS A 71 -21.38 9.14 -14.96
N ASN A 72 -22.57 8.54 -14.82
CA ASN A 72 -23.70 9.16 -14.13
C ASN A 72 -23.80 8.53 -12.74
N ASP A 73 -23.14 9.17 -11.77
CA ASP A 73 -23.09 8.68 -10.39
C ASP A 73 -24.24 9.25 -9.58
N MET A 74 -24.79 8.45 -8.66
CA MET A 74 -25.79 8.90 -7.71
C MET A 74 -25.11 9.33 -6.41
N LEU A 75 -25.30 10.58 -6.01
CA LEU A 75 -24.85 11.13 -4.72
C LEU A 75 -26.04 11.39 -3.82
N THR A 76 -25.79 11.48 -2.52
CA THR A 76 -26.81 11.74 -1.50
C THR A 76 -26.50 13.03 -0.73
N LEU A 77 -27.53 13.82 -0.46
CA LEU A 77 -27.52 14.91 0.51
C LEU A 77 -27.66 14.28 1.91
N THR A 78 -26.61 14.32 2.72
CA THR A 78 -26.53 13.53 3.96
C THR A 78 -27.12 14.27 5.15
N GLN A 79 -26.44 15.31 5.61
CA GLN A 79 -26.75 16.00 6.85
C GLN A 79 -26.56 17.51 6.72
N ARG A 80 -27.46 18.28 7.35
CA ARG A 80 -27.33 19.73 7.44
C ARG A 80 -26.10 20.11 8.25
N VAL A 81 -25.32 21.04 7.71
CA VAL A 81 -24.11 21.53 8.38
C VAL A 81 -24.52 22.42 9.55
N ARG A 82 -23.88 22.24 10.71
CA ARG A 82 -24.11 23.04 11.91
C ARG A 82 -23.22 24.28 11.91
N LEU A 83 -23.53 25.29 12.71
CA LEU A 83 -22.62 26.40 12.92
C LEU A 83 -21.37 25.95 13.71
N PRO A 84 -20.19 26.53 13.47
CA PRO A 84 -19.02 26.24 14.29
C PRO A 84 -19.25 26.57 15.77
N TYR A 85 -18.48 25.95 16.67
CA TYR A 85 -18.44 26.32 18.08
C TYR A 85 -18.21 27.83 18.25
N PRO A 86 -18.90 28.53 19.17
CA PRO A 86 -19.77 28.00 20.25
C PRO A 86 -21.25 27.82 19.87
N ASP A 87 -21.61 27.99 18.60
CA ASP A 87 -23.00 27.97 18.13
C ASP A 87 -23.42 26.60 17.56
N GLN A 88 -22.70 25.53 17.91
CA GLN A 88 -22.86 24.18 17.36
C GLN A 88 -24.26 23.55 17.56
N ALA A 89 -25.04 24.11 18.49
CA ALA A 89 -26.44 23.71 18.69
C ALA A 89 -27.38 24.19 17.55
N SER A 90 -26.92 25.10 16.70
CA SER A 90 -27.69 25.69 15.59
C SER A 90 -27.23 25.14 14.23
N LEU A 91 -28.18 25.03 13.30
CA LEU A 91 -27.89 24.64 11.92
C LEU A 91 -27.61 25.87 11.05
N THR A 92 -26.76 25.69 10.04
CA THR A 92 -26.67 26.63 8.93
C THR A 92 -28.02 26.76 8.22
N ALA A 93 -28.27 27.92 7.62
CA ALA A 93 -29.56 28.21 6.99
C ALA A 93 -29.86 27.28 5.80
N LEU A 94 -28.86 27.02 4.96
CA LEU A 94 -29.03 26.37 3.65
C LEU A 94 -28.06 25.20 3.37
N THR A 95 -26.98 25.06 4.15
CA THR A 95 -25.85 24.22 3.76
C THR A 95 -26.06 22.76 4.18
N VAL A 96 -25.84 21.85 3.24
CA VAL A 96 -25.97 20.39 3.43
C VAL A 96 -24.74 19.70 2.87
N ALA A 97 -24.24 18.72 3.64
CA ALA A 97 -23.12 17.89 3.23
C ALA A 97 -23.52 16.83 2.19
N LEU A 98 -22.55 16.38 1.41
CA LEU A 98 -22.70 15.33 0.41
C LEU A 98 -22.13 14.00 0.90
N SER A 99 -22.56 12.91 0.27
CA SER A 99 -21.97 11.58 0.48
C SER A 99 -20.55 11.43 -0.11
N ASP A 100 -20.22 12.25 -1.12
CA ASP A 100 -18.95 12.26 -1.83
C ASP A 100 -18.73 13.63 -2.48
N TYR A 101 -17.52 13.89 -3.00
CA TYR A 101 -17.16 15.14 -3.67
C TYR A 101 -17.81 15.28 -5.04
N ILE A 102 -18.28 16.48 -5.33
CA ILE A 102 -18.50 16.98 -6.69
C ILE A 102 -17.22 17.68 -7.12
N LEU A 103 -16.67 17.28 -8.27
CA LEU A 103 -15.41 17.81 -8.81
C LEU A 103 -15.66 19.05 -9.67
N ALA A 104 -14.62 19.84 -9.89
CA ALA A 104 -14.66 21.02 -10.76
C ALA A 104 -15.12 20.71 -12.20
N THR A 105 -14.88 19.49 -12.68
CA THR A 105 -15.26 19.04 -14.03
C THR A 105 -16.62 18.34 -14.07
N ASP A 106 -17.26 18.15 -12.92
CA ASP A 106 -18.56 17.48 -12.84
C ASP A 106 -19.68 18.45 -13.22
N SER A 107 -20.80 17.88 -13.67
CA SER A 107 -22.01 18.65 -13.99
C SER A 107 -23.21 18.10 -13.24
N VAL A 108 -24.02 19.02 -12.70
CA VAL A 108 -25.26 18.72 -11.98
C VAL A 108 -26.38 19.48 -12.67
N SER A 109 -27.37 18.74 -13.19
CA SER A 109 -28.51 19.37 -13.87
C SER A 109 -29.33 20.20 -12.88
N GLY A 110 -29.48 21.50 -13.16
CA GLY A 110 -30.29 22.41 -12.33
C GLY A 110 -29.54 23.16 -11.23
N ALA A 111 -28.23 22.94 -11.07
CA ALA A 111 -27.39 23.69 -10.13
C ALA A 111 -26.11 24.19 -10.80
N SER A 112 -25.55 25.27 -10.27
CA SER A 112 -24.21 25.73 -10.62
C SER A 112 -23.16 24.92 -9.87
N ASN A 113 -22.00 24.68 -10.49
CA ASN A 113 -20.88 23.99 -9.85
C ASN A 113 -19.72 24.97 -9.64
N ALA A 114 -19.50 25.40 -8.40
CA ALA A 114 -18.36 26.26 -8.05
C ALA A 114 -17.17 25.46 -7.46
N SER A 115 -17.27 24.13 -7.40
CA SER A 115 -16.21 23.26 -6.87
C SER A 115 -14.88 23.48 -7.58
N THR A 116 -13.81 23.49 -6.79
CA THR A 116 -12.42 23.52 -7.27
C THR A 116 -11.71 22.18 -7.11
N ALA A 117 -12.40 21.18 -6.55
CA ALA A 117 -11.84 19.87 -6.29
C ALA A 117 -11.52 19.14 -7.60
N THR A 118 -10.29 18.63 -7.73
CA THR A 118 -9.85 17.83 -8.89
C THR A 118 -9.75 16.36 -8.51
N SER A 119 -10.17 15.45 -9.39
CA SER A 119 -9.99 14.01 -9.13
C SER A 119 -8.50 13.71 -8.93
N PRO A 120 -8.12 13.11 -7.79
CA PRO A 120 -6.71 12.81 -7.54
C PRO A 120 -6.21 11.75 -8.52
N LYS A 121 -4.90 11.72 -8.75
CA LYS A 121 -4.27 10.62 -9.51
C LYS A 121 -4.37 9.32 -8.70
N PRO A 122 -4.57 8.15 -9.33
CA PRO A 122 -4.42 6.85 -8.68
C PRO A 122 -3.16 6.74 -7.80
N ILE A 123 -3.31 6.18 -6.60
CA ILE A 123 -2.18 5.78 -5.76
C ILE A 123 -1.73 4.42 -6.29
N ALA A 124 -0.71 4.40 -7.13
CA ALA A 124 -0.26 3.18 -7.79
C ALA A 124 1.24 2.96 -7.61
N ASN A 125 1.68 1.71 -7.62
CA ASN A 125 3.09 1.35 -7.73
C ASN A 125 3.25 -0.02 -8.42
N TRP A 126 4.46 -0.30 -8.89
CA TRP A 126 4.84 -1.62 -9.40
C TRP A 126 4.82 -2.64 -8.27
N ALA A 127 4.26 -3.82 -8.52
CA ALA A 127 4.22 -4.91 -7.55
C ALA A 127 5.35 -5.92 -7.71
N MET A 128 6.27 -5.71 -8.65
CA MET A 128 7.32 -6.68 -9.03
C MET A 128 8.74 -6.14 -8.85
N LEU A 129 9.71 -7.06 -8.78
CA LEU A 129 11.13 -6.74 -8.88
C LEU A 129 11.51 -6.30 -10.31
N HIS A 130 12.34 -5.27 -10.39
CA HIS A 130 12.99 -4.84 -11.63
C HIS A 130 14.46 -5.28 -11.67
N ARG A 131 15.22 -4.84 -12.68
CA ARG A 131 16.64 -5.20 -12.88
C ARG A 131 16.84 -6.69 -13.13
N GLN A 132 15.92 -7.35 -13.84
CA GLN A 132 16.07 -8.77 -14.18
C GLN A 132 16.60 -8.94 -15.61
N LEU A 133 17.33 -10.05 -15.81
CA LEU A 133 17.61 -10.58 -17.13
C LEU A 133 16.34 -11.27 -17.64
N VAL A 134 15.90 -10.93 -18.83
CA VAL A 134 14.68 -11.48 -19.44
C VAL A 134 14.95 -12.02 -20.83
N GLY A 135 14.15 -13.02 -21.23
CA GLY A 135 14.08 -13.48 -22.62
C GLY A 135 13.05 -12.67 -23.41
N ASP A 136 12.24 -13.36 -24.21
CA ASP A 136 11.25 -12.72 -25.10
C ASP A 136 9.91 -12.41 -24.42
N MET A 137 9.72 -12.81 -23.17
CA MET A 137 8.49 -12.53 -22.41
C MET A 137 8.81 -11.66 -21.19
N LEU A 138 8.02 -10.61 -20.99
CA LEU A 138 8.14 -9.70 -19.85
C LEU A 138 6.82 -9.64 -19.06
N VAL A 139 6.86 -10.08 -17.80
CA VAL A 139 5.73 -9.99 -16.87
C VAL A 139 5.77 -8.64 -16.16
N LEU A 140 4.64 -7.93 -16.17
CA LEU A 140 4.51 -6.63 -15.52
C LEU A 140 3.27 -6.61 -14.63
N GLU A 141 3.44 -6.10 -13.40
CA GLU A 141 2.38 -6.06 -12.38
C GLU A 141 2.33 -4.68 -11.72
N VAL A 142 1.13 -4.10 -11.64
CA VAL A 142 0.84 -2.84 -10.94
C VAL A 142 -0.30 -3.06 -9.95
N THR A 143 -0.18 -2.47 -8.77
CA THR A 143 -1.21 -2.49 -7.72
C THR A 143 -1.45 -1.07 -7.18
N GLY A 144 -2.49 -0.93 -6.35
CA GLY A 144 -2.79 0.30 -5.65
C GLY A 144 -4.28 0.54 -5.41
N ASN A 145 -4.66 1.80 -5.20
CA ASN A 145 -6.02 2.20 -4.87
C ASN A 145 -6.34 3.65 -5.32
N HIS A 146 -7.62 4.00 -5.39
CA HIS A 146 -8.09 5.31 -5.81
C HIS A 146 -9.39 5.72 -5.12
N TRP A 147 -9.59 7.03 -4.94
CA TRP A 147 -10.80 7.59 -4.34
C TRP A 147 -12.10 7.11 -5.00
N PHE A 148 -12.11 6.95 -6.33
CA PHE A 148 -13.32 6.57 -7.08
C PHE A 148 -13.34 5.09 -7.49
N ALA A 149 -12.67 4.22 -6.73
CA ALA A 149 -12.75 2.76 -6.88
C ALA A 149 -14.22 2.29 -6.89
N ARG A 150 -14.55 1.41 -7.83
CA ARG A 150 -15.90 0.86 -8.04
C ARG A 150 -15.83 -0.51 -8.70
N ASP A 151 -16.93 -1.25 -8.61
CA ASP A 151 -17.12 -2.54 -9.26
C ASP A 151 -16.01 -3.56 -8.94
N GLY A 152 -15.53 -3.54 -7.69
CA GLY A 152 -14.45 -4.41 -7.24
C GLY A 152 -13.11 -4.10 -7.90
N LYS A 153 -12.90 -2.86 -8.38
CA LYS A 153 -11.65 -2.45 -9.04
C LYS A 153 -11.18 -1.08 -8.56
N PRO A 154 -9.92 -0.96 -8.12
CA PRO A 154 -9.37 0.34 -7.76
C PRO A 154 -9.26 1.27 -8.97
N PHE A 155 -9.01 0.73 -10.17
CA PHE A 155 -8.80 1.48 -11.40
C PHE A 155 -9.68 0.98 -12.54
N ALA A 156 -9.88 1.80 -13.57
CA ALA A 156 -10.60 1.37 -14.76
C ALA A 156 -9.76 0.34 -15.55
N CYS A 157 -8.49 0.68 -15.82
CA CYS A 157 -7.51 -0.24 -16.39
C CYS A 157 -6.07 0.27 -16.18
N VAL A 158 -5.08 -0.57 -16.50
CA VAL A 158 -3.67 -0.20 -16.58
C VAL A 158 -3.15 -0.51 -17.99
N GLU A 159 -2.53 0.47 -18.64
CA GLU A 159 -1.78 0.28 -19.88
C GLU A 159 -0.31 0.15 -19.56
N PHE A 160 0.31 -0.91 -20.04
CA PHE A 160 1.73 -1.19 -19.92
C PHE A 160 2.41 -0.95 -21.26
N SER A 161 3.67 -0.53 -21.20
CA SER A 161 4.54 -0.44 -22.37
C SER A 161 5.94 -0.92 -22.04
N ALA A 162 6.61 -1.51 -23.03
CA ALA A 162 8.03 -1.86 -23.00
C ALA A 162 8.70 -1.33 -24.27
N THR A 163 9.83 -0.66 -24.13
CA THR A 163 10.57 -0.08 -25.27
C THR A 163 12.06 -0.32 -25.15
N ASP A 164 12.72 -0.54 -26.29
CA ASP A 164 14.18 -0.59 -26.45
C ASP A 164 14.76 0.79 -26.87
N GLY A 165 13.94 1.84 -26.88
CA GLY A 165 14.29 3.18 -27.36
C GLY A 165 14.01 3.42 -28.84
N THR A 166 13.68 2.39 -29.61
CA THR A 166 13.34 2.49 -31.05
C THR A 166 11.93 1.98 -31.34
N ALA A 167 11.57 0.82 -30.79
CA ALA A 167 10.25 0.21 -30.89
C ALA A 167 9.59 0.15 -29.50
N THR A 168 8.26 0.09 -29.49
CA THR A 168 7.46 0.01 -28.26
C THR A 168 6.35 -1.01 -28.43
N ILE A 169 6.26 -1.93 -27.47
CA ILE A 169 5.15 -2.87 -27.33
C ILE A 169 4.25 -2.39 -26.20
N THR A 170 2.93 -2.46 -26.39
CA THR A 170 1.94 -2.04 -25.40
C THR A 170 0.86 -3.09 -25.19
N ALA A 171 0.37 -3.24 -23.96
CA ALA A 171 -0.83 -4.04 -23.67
C ALA A 171 -1.60 -3.42 -22.50
N LYS A 172 -2.90 -3.71 -22.43
CA LYS A 172 -3.77 -3.24 -21.33
C LYS A 172 -4.22 -4.41 -20.46
N ALA A 173 -4.17 -4.22 -19.15
CA ALA A 173 -4.84 -5.05 -18.17
C ALA A 173 -6.15 -4.36 -17.74
N THR A 174 -7.27 -5.04 -17.98
CA THR A 174 -8.63 -4.53 -17.70
C THR A 174 -9.27 -5.20 -16.49
N GLN A 175 -8.60 -6.20 -15.92
CA GLN A 175 -9.06 -6.97 -14.77
C GLN A 175 -8.01 -6.92 -13.66
N LEU A 176 -8.49 -6.95 -12.43
CA LEU A 176 -7.68 -7.14 -11.24
C LEU A 176 -7.73 -8.61 -10.86
N GLU A 177 -6.57 -9.23 -10.67
CA GLU A 177 -6.45 -10.66 -10.35
C GLU A 177 -5.52 -10.90 -9.16
N VAL A 178 -5.58 -12.10 -8.58
CA VAL A 178 -4.58 -12.52 -7.59
C VAL A 178 -3.29 -12.81 -8.32
N SER A 179 -2.21 -12.17 -7.89
CA SER A 179 -0.88 -12.48 -8.36
C SER A 179 -0.56 -13.96 -8.16
N SER A 180 0.09 -14.56 -9.15
CA SER A 180 0.60 -15.94 -9.09
C SER A 180 1.97 -16.05 -8.40
N HIS A 181 2.48 -14.96 -7.81
CA HIS A 181 3.78 -14.95 -7.13
C HIS A 181 3.73 -15.82 -5.86
N VAL A 182 4.58 -16.84 -5.82
CA VAL A 182 4.55 -17.87 -4.77
C VAL A 182 5.10 -17.41 -3.42
N GLY A 183 5.81 -16.28 -3.38
CA GLY A 183 6.40 -15.73 -2.15
C GLY A 183 5.43 -14.91 -1.30
N ASP A 184 4.25 -14.57 -1.81
CA ASP A 184 3.25 -13.78 -1.10
C ASP A 184 2.73 -14.54 0.14
N GLN A 185 2.68 -13.89 1.30
CA GLN A 185 2.14 -14.47 2.54
C GLN A 185 0.61 -14.29 2.64
N CYS A 186 0.07 -13.37 1.86
CA CYS A 186 -1.35 -13.05 1.72
C CYS A 186 -1.64 -12.70 0.27
N ALA A 187 -2.87 -12.87 -0.20
CA ALA A 187 -3.20 -12.67 -1.61
C ALA A 187 -2.97 -11.21 -2.06
N VAL A 188 -2.03 -11.00 -2.99
CA VAL A 188 -1.75 -9.68 -3.57
C VAL A 188 -2.55 -9.51 -4.85
N LEU A 189 -3.31 -8.41 -4.95
CA LEU A 189 -4.13 -8.12 -6.12
C LEU A 189 -3.40 -7.18 -7.08
N VAL A 190 -3.35 -7.54 -8.36
CA VAL A 190 -2.58 -6.84 -9.39
C VAL A 190 -3.35 -6.72 -10.70
N TYR A 191 -3.06 -5.66 -11.44
CA TYR A 191 -3.24 -5.62 -12.89
C TYR A 191 -1.97 -6.19 -13.51
N LYS A 192 -2.13 -7.23 -14.34
CA LYS A 192 -1.01 -7.98 -14.88
C LYS A 192 -1.08 -8.09 -16.40
N VAL A 193 0.08 -8.03 -17.04
CA VAL A 193 0.25 -8.43 -18.45
C VAL A 193 1.50 -9.29 -18.60
N VAL A 194 1.52 -10.09 -19.65
CA VAL A 194 2.75 -10.70 -20.18
C VAL A 194 2.95 -10.13 -21.58
N LEU A 195 3.96 -9.29 -21.74
CA LEU A 195 4.32 -8.72 -23.03
C LEU A 195 5.24 -9.67 -23.78
N ASP A 196 4.91 -9.96 -25.03
CA ASP A 196 5.86 -10.53 -25.99
C ASP A 196 6.74 -9.39 -26.52
N ILE A 197 8.02 -9.42 -26.14
CA ILE A 197 9.04 -8.44 -26.49
C ILE A 197 10.06 -9.02 -27.48
N SER A 198 9.76 -10.15 -28.13
CA SER A 198 10.66 -10.79 -29.12
C SER A 198 11.10 -9.86 -30.25
N THR A 199 10.25 -8.89 -30.61
CA THR A 199 10.52 -7.89 -31.66
C THR A 199 11.37 -6.72 -31.21
N LEU A 200 11.58 -6.54 -29.90
CA LEU A 200 12.48 -5.53 -29.35
C LEU A 200 13.94 -6.01 -29.45
N ALA A 201 14.87 -5.10 -29.65
CA ALA A 201 16.29 -5.39 -29.66
C ALA A 201 16.78 -5.90 -28.29
N ASP A 202 17.81 -6.73 -28.32
CA ASP A 202 18.53 -7.12 -27.10
C ASP A 202 19.24 -5.90 -26.50
N GLY A 203 19.23 -5.79 -25.17
CA GLY A 203 19.74 -4.63 -24.45
C GLY A 203 18.76 -4.10 -23.40
N LEU A 204 18.82 -2.80 -23.12
CA LEU A 204 17.96 -2.15 -22.13
C LEU A 204 16.51 -2.10 -22.60
N ILE A 205 15.61 -2.66 -21.79
CA ILE A 205 14.17 -2.50 -21.94
C ILE A 205 13.65 -1.60 -20.83
N THR A 206 13.01 -0.49 -21.20
CA THR A 206 12.31 0.40 -20.27
C THR A 206 10.82 0.06 -20.27
N ALA A 207 10.30 -0.33 -19.12
CA ALA A 207 8.89 -0.57 -18.89
C ALA A 207 8.23 0.64 -18.22
N ASN A 208 7.07 1.06 -18.76
CA ASN A 208 6.23 2.11 -18.19
C ASN A 208 4.78 1.64 -18.04
N ALA A 209 4.02 2.30 -17.16
CA ALA A 209 2.61 2.06 -16.98
C ALA A 209 1.82 3.37 -16.84
N LYS A 210 0.61 3.38 -17.43
CA LYS A 210 -0.41 4.41 -17.24
C LYS A 210 -1.62 3.80 -16.53
N VAL A 211 -2.05 4.41 -15.44
CA VAL A 211 -3.17 3.96 -14.62
C VAL A 211 -4.34 4.91 -14.82
N TYR A 212 -5.42 4.38 -15.40
CA TYR A 212 -6.62 5.14 -15.73
C TYR A 212 -7.63 5.06 -14.58
N PRO A 213 -8.00 6.18 -13.93
CA PRO A 213 -9.01 6.17 -12.88
C PRO A 213 -10.41 5.95 -13.47
N TRP A 214 -11.36 5.54 -12.64
CA TRP A 214 -12.77 5.49 -13.06
C TRP A 214 -13.34 6.89 -13.30
N VAL A 215 -13.02 7.84 -12.43
CA VAL A 215 -13.46 9.25 -12.49
C VAL A 215 -12.24 10.15 -12.52
N GLY A 216 -12.24 11.13 -13.44
CA GLY A 216 -11.16 12.08 -13.67
C GLY A 216 -10.80 12.20 -15.15
N GLY A 217 -10.29 13.37 -15.54
CA GLY A 217 -9.82 13.63 -16.90
C GLY A 217 -8.38 13.14 -17.15
N ALA A 218 -7.78 13.57 -18.26
CA ALA A 218 -6.40 13.22 -18.62
C ALA A 218 -5.36 13.59 -17.54
N ALA A 219 -5.56 14.71 -16.84
CA ALA A 219 -4.67 15.15 -15.76
C ALA A 219 -4.68 14.21 -14.54
N SER A 220 -5.73 13.40 -14.38
CA SER A 220 -5.89 12.42 -13.29
C SER A 220 -5.30 11.04 -13.63
N VAL A 221 -4.74 10.84 -14.83
CA VAL A 221 -4.03 9.60 -15.16
C VAL A 221 -2.67 9.60 -14.46
N ALA A 222 -2.35 8.52 -13.73
CA ALA A 222 -1.01 8.32 -13.19
C ALA A 222 -0.12 7.69 -14.27
N ASP A 223 1.08 8.23 -14.46
CA ASP A 223 2.01 7.81 -15.51
C ASP A 223 3.40 7.62 -14.90
N SER A 224 3.91 6.40 -14.95
CA SER A 224 5.22 6.09 -14.37
C SER A 224 6.36 6.81 -15.10
N SER A 225 6.19 7.17 -16.38
CA SER A 225 7.23 7.88 -17.14
C SER A 225 7.42 9.34 -16.72
N ALA A 226 6.47 9.89 -15.95
CA ALA A 226 6.49 11.27 -15.47
C ALA A 226 7.30 11.47 -14.17
N SER A 227 7.90 10.40 -13.61
CA SER A 227 8.66 10.43 -12.36
C SER A 227 10.04 9.80 -12.54
N THR A 228 11.04 10.35 -11.87
CA THR A 228 12.39 9.77 -11.77
C THR A 228 12.66 9.19 -10.37
N GLU A 229 11.69 9.23 -9.46
CA GLU A 229 11.84 8.75 -8.08
C GLU A 229 11.93 7.23 -8.06
N GLY A 230 13.12 6.67 -7.80
CA GLY A 230 13.35 5.22 -7.84
C GLY A 230 12.45 4.42 -6.89
N ARG A 231 12.07 5.02 -5.75
CA ARG A 231 11.14 4.46 -4.77
C ARG A 231 9.69 4.50 -5.26
N GLY A 232 9.29 5.57 -5.93
CA GLY A 232 7.90 5.81 -6.35
C GLY A 232 7.49 5.05 -7.61
N PHE A 233 6.33 5.44 -8.15
CA PHE A 233 5.83 4.96 -9.43
C PHE A 233 6.60 5.62 -10.58
N SER A 234 7.71 5.01 -10.95
CA SER A 234 8.68 5.46 -11.96
C SER A 234 8.99 4.34 -12.97
N PRO A 235 9.75 4.59 -14.06
CA PRO A 235 10.08 3.55 -15.03
C PRO A 235 10.82 2.37 -14.38
N ARG A 236 10.57 1.17 -14.89
CA ARG A 236 11.30 -0.05 -14.51
C ARG A 236 12.18 -0.51 -15.66
N TYR A 237 13.29 -1.16 -15.33
CA TYR A 237 14.35 -1.47 -16.30
C TYR A 237 14.70 -2.95 -16.25
N PHE A 238 14.87 -3.53 -17.42
CA PHE A 238 15.23 -4.93 -17.64
C PHE A 238 16.32 -5.03 -18.69
N TYR A 239 17.06 -6.13 -18.70
CA TYR A 239 18.00 -6.43 -19.78
C TYR A 239 17.47 -7.62 -20.59
N LYS A 240 17.15 -7.41 -21.86
CA LYS A 240 16.74 -8.48 -22.77
C LYS A 240 17.97 -9.11 -23.42
N ASP A 241 18.10 -10.43 -23.27
CA ASP A 241 19.10 -11.26 -23.93
C ASP A 241 18.63 -12.72 -23.85
N ALA A 242 17.91 -13.16 -24.88
CA ALA A 242 17.23 -14.45 -24.87
C ALA A 242 18.21 -15.63 -24.78
N VAL A 243 19.39 -15.50 -25.42
CA VAL A 243 20.44 -16.53 -25.40
C VAL A 243 21.01 -16.66 -24.01
N ARG A 244 21.41 -15.54 -23.39
CA ARG A 244 21.96 -15.53 -22.04
C ARG A 244 20.93 -15.93 -20.99
N PHE A 245 19.66 -15.59 -21.19
CA PHE A 245 18.58 -15.99 -20.31
C PHE A 245 18.42 -17.52 -20.26
N ALA A 246 18.52 -18.18 -21.42
CA ALA A 246 18.45 -19.64 -21.54
C ALA A 246 19.70 -20.35 -20.99
N THR A 247 20.89 -19.80 -21.25
CA THR A 247 22.19 -20.36 -20.83
C THR A 247 23.04 -19.31 -20.10
N PRO A 248 22.70 -18.97 -18.84
CA PRO A 248 23.43 -17.95 -18.11
C PRO A 248 24.83 -18.45 -17.72
N PRO A 249 25.86 -17.58 -17.71
CA PRO A 249 27.14 -17.92 -17.12
C PRO A 249 27.01 -18.29 -15.64
N LEU A 250 27.68 -19.38 -15.24
CA LEU A 250 27.63 -19.96 -13.92
C LEU A 250 29.00 -19.88 -13.26
N ALA A 251 29.01 -19.52 -11.98
CA ALA A 251 30.11 -19.74 -11.05
C ALA A 251 29.56 -20.52 -9.85
N TYR A 252 30.30 -21.49 -9.34
CA TYR A 252 29.93 -22.24 -8.14
C TYR A 252 30.80 -21.82 -6.96
N VAL A 253 30.27 -21.86 -5.75
CA VAL A 253 30.99 -21.52 -4.52
C VAL A 253 30.82 -22.65 -3.51
N ALA A 254 31.93 -23.08 -2.91
CA ALA A 254 31.96 -24.10 -1.88
C ALA A 254 33.06 -23.79 -0.85
N SER A 255 32.90 -24.27 0.38
CA SER A 255 33.87 -24.11 1.47
C SER A 255 35.24 -24.73 1.17
N THR A 256 35.29 -25.66 0.20
CA THR A 256 36.48 -26.33 -0.30
C THR A 256 37.04 -25.73 -1.60
N GLY A 257 36.43 -24.65 -2.10
CA GLY A 257 36.83 -24.00 -3.35
C GLY A 257 38.10 -23.18 -3.27
N ASP A 258 38.46 -22.54 -4.39
CA ASP A 258 39.64 -21.68 -4.52
C ASP A 258 39.32 -20.43 -5.36
N ASP A 259 39.47 -19.24 -4.78
CA ASP A 259 39.18 -17.97 -5.46
C ASP A 259 40.16 -17.65 -6.62
N GLY A 260 41.35 -18.25 -6.63
CA GLY A 260 42.35 -18.08 -7.69
C GLY A 260 42.24 -19.08 -8.84
N ALA A 261 41.55 -20.21 -8.62
CA ALA A 261 41.45 -21.31 -9.58
C ALA A 261 40.01 -21.69 -9.97
N GLY A 262 39.00 -21.04 -9.37
CA GLY A 262 37.59 -21.27 -9.68
C GLY A 262 37.27 -21.02 -11.17
N VAL A 263 36.33 -21.80 -11.70
CA VAL A 263 35.97 -21.78 -13.12
C VAL A 263 34.58 -21.20 -13.34
N VAL A 264 34.47 -20.33 -14.35
CA VAL A 264 33.19 -19.82 -14.87
C VAL A 264 32.88 -20.54 -16.18
N SER A 265 31.66 -21.04 -16.33
CA SER A 265 31.19 -21.71 -17.54
C SER A 265 29.67 -21.58 -17.71
N THR A 266 29.15 -21.71 -18.92
CA THR A 266 27.71 -21.92 -19.15
C THR A 266 27.28 -23.38 -18.92
N ASP A 267 28.25 -24.30 -18.82
CA ASP A 267 28.01 -25.69 -18.42
C ASP A 267 28.19 -25.87 -16.91
N ALA A 268 27.12 -26.31 -16.25
CA ALA A 268 27.07 -26.52 -14.81
C ALA A 268 28.06 -27.60 -14.31
N ALA A 269 28.31 -28.65 -15.10
CA ALA A 269 29.25 -29.70 -14.71
C ALA A 269 30.69 -29.17 -14.71
N THR A 270 31.05 -28.38 -15.72
CA THR A 270 32.35 -27.73 -15.81
C THR A 270 32.57 -26.71 -14.69
N ALA A 271 31.60 -25.83 -14.43
CA ALA A 271 31.74 -24.80 -13.39
C ALA A 271 31.76 -25.38 -11.96
N SER A 272 30.96 -26.43 -11.69
CA SER A 272 30.89 -27.02 -10.34
C SER A 272 32.09 -27.91 -9.99
N ALA A 273 32.85 -28.40 -10.99
CA ALA A 273 34.07 -29.19 -10.77
C ALA A 273 35.24 -28.38 -10.17
N SER A 274 35.19 -27.05 -10.26
CA SER A 274 36.22 -26.16 -9.71
C SER A 274 35.55 -24.91 -9.12
N PRO A 275 34.93 -25.04 -7.92
CA PRO A 275 34.22 -23.94 -7.29
C PRO A 275 35.18 -22.89 -6.74
N PHE A 276 34.69 -21.65 -6.66
CA PHE A 276 35.31 -20.56 -5.90
C PHE A 276 35.14 -20.77 -4.39
N LEU A 277 35.98 -20.14 -3.58
CA LEU A 277 35.91 -20.22 -2.11
C LEU A 277 34.87 -19.25 -1.53
N THR A 278 34.74 -18.06 -2.14
CA THR A 278 33.84 -17.00 -1.64
C THR A 278 32.95 -16.44 -2.75
N VAL A 279 31.81 -15.85 -2.37
CA VAL A 279 30.94 -15.16 -3.33
C VAL A 279 31.68 -13.99 -3.98
N SER A 280 32.47 -13.22 -3.23
CA SER A 280 33.28 -12.12 -3.78
C SER A 280 34.37 -12.61 -4.73
N GLY A 281 34.96 -13.79 -4.49
CA GLY A 281 35.89 -14.43 -5.42
C GLY A 281 35.21 -14.84 -6.73
N ALA A 282 34.03 -15.46 -6.65
CA ALA A 282 33.22 -15.78 -7.82
C ALA A 282 32.84 -14.54 -8.64
N MET A 283 32.53 -13.41 -7.98
CA MET A 283 32.27 -12.14 -8.66
C MET A 283 33.49 -11.64 -9.46
N ALA A 284 34.70 -11.75 -8.89
CA ALA A 284 35.92 -11.40 -9.60
C ALA A 284 36.18 -12.37 -10.78
N GLY A 285 35.94 -13.66 -10.58
CA GLY A 285 36.03 -14.69 -11.62
C GLY A 285 35.10 -14.43 -12.80
N LEU A 286 33.85 -14.02 -12.55
CA LEU A 286 32.89 -13.66 -13.60
C LEU A 286 33.37 -12.51 -14.49
N ILE A 287 34.06 -11.52 -13.94
CA ILE A 287 34.66 -10.43 -14.72
C ILE A 287 35.89 -10.91 -15.49
N ALA A 288 36.74 -11.71 -14.86
CA ALA A 288 37.96 -12.24 -15.50
C ALA A 288 37.64 -13.18 -16.67
N ALA A 289 36.53 -13.92 -16.60
CA ALA A 289 36.04 -14.81 -17.65
C ALA A 289 35.31 -14.06 -18.79
N SER A 290 35.91 -12.99 -19.31
CA SER A 290 35.31 -12.08 -20.29
C SER A 290 34.76 -12.78 -21.54
N GLY A 291 35.43 -13.84 -22.02
CA GLY A 291 34.98 -14.66 -23.15
C GLY A 291 33.70 -15.45 -22.90
N VAL A 292 33.32 -15.67 -21.65
CA VAL A 292 32.07 -16.36 -21.25
C VAL A 292 30.99 -15.34 -20.89
N THR A 293 31.36 -14.27 -20.18
CA THR A 293 30.40 -13.30 -19.63
C THR A 293 30.12 -12.11 -20.55
N GLY A 294 30.89 -11.94 -21.63
CA GLY A 294 30.81 -10.77 -22.49
C GLY A 294 31.14 -9.49 -21.72
N GLU A 295 32.14 -9.58 -20.83
CA GLU A 295 32.69 -8.48 -20.01
C GLU A 295 31.71 -7.82 -19.02
N ARG A 296 30.59 -8.49 -18.67
CA ARG A 296 29.59 -7.95 -17.72
C ARG A 296 28.91 -9.04 -16.89
N VAL A 297 28.41 -8.68 -15.71
CA VAL A 297 27.75 -9.64 -14.78
C VAL A 297 26.23 -9.72 -14.90
N ASP A 298 25.62 -9.04 -15.87
CA ASP A 298 24.18 -9.05 -16.10
C ASP A 298 23.60 -10.47 -16.13
N GLY A 299 22.76 -10.82 -15.15
CA GLY A 299 22.13 -12.14 -15.05
C GLY A 299 23.08 -13.34 -14.91
N CYS A 300 24.38 -13.12 -14.66
CA CYS A 300 25.29 -14.19 -14.23
C CYS A 300 24.78 -14.80 -12.91
N ARG A 301 25.04 -16.10 -12.70
CA ARG A 301 24.61 -16.81 -11.50
C ARG A 301 25.76 -17.38 -10.71
N ILE A 302 25.76 -17.10 -9.41
CA ILE A 302 26.65 -17.68 -8.42
C ILE A 302 25.86 -18.71 -7.62
N ARG A 303 26.25 -19.99 -7.70
CA ARG A 303 25.57 -21.11 -7.05
C ARG A 303 26.29 -21.59 -5.80
N VAL A 304 25.58 -21.58 -4.68
CA VAL A 304 26.10 -21.91 -3.35
C VAL A 304 25.88 -23.39 -3.06
N MET A 305 26.98 -24.14 -2.88
CA MET A 305 26.95 -25.60 -2.69
C MET A 305 26.91 -26.02 -1.22
N ASP A 306 27.39 -25.18 -0.31
CA ASP A 306 27.45 -25.42 1.13
C ASP A 306 27.50 -24.08 1.92
N THR A 307 28.06 -24.07 3.12
CA THR A 307 28.26 -22.84 3.90
C THR A 307 29.52 -22.12 3.45
N VAL A 308 29.35 -20.93 2.86
CA VAL A 308 30.44 -20.14 2.27
C VAL A 308 30.46 -18.72 2.83
N SER A 309 31.62 -18.07 2.76
CA SER A 309 31.71 -16.64 3.05
C SER A 309 31.21 -15.81 1.86
N LEU A 310 30.49 -14.72 2.15
CA LEU A 310 30.21 -13.66 1.18
C LEU A 310 31.50 -13.02 0.65
N GLY A 311 32.58 -13.06 1.45
CA GLY A 311 33.80 -12.27 1.27
C GLY A 311 33.69 -10.87 1.87
N GLY A 312 34.83 -10.20 2.04
CA GLY A 312 34.90 -8.83 2.58
C GLY A 312 35.83 -7.92 1.78
N GLY A 313 35.67 -6.60 1.93
CA GLY A 313 36.57 -5.60 1.33
C GLY A 313 35.99 -4.80 0.16
N SER A 314 36.77 -3.83 -0.35
CA SER A 314 36.42 -3.05 -1.54
C SER A 314 36.78 -3.86 -2.79
N ALA A 315 35.78 -4.26 -3.57
CA ALA A 315 36.01 -4.95 -4.83
C ALA A 315 36.48 -3.98 -5.92
N SER A 316 37.22 -4.50 -6.92
CA SER A 316 37.43 -3.81 -8.20
C SER A 316 36.08 -3.46 -8.85
N ALA A 317 36.08 -2.52 -9.79
CA ALA A 317 34.87 -2.22 -10.54
C ALA A 317 34.39 -3.47 -11.28
N ILE A 318 33.11 -3.82 -11.09
CA ILE A 318 32.43 -4.96 -11.70
C ILE A 318 31.47 -4.38 -12.73
N ALA A 319 31.69 -4.67 -14.01
CA ALA A 319 30.85 -4.16 -15.08
C ALA A 319 29.44 -4.76 -15.02
N GLN A 320 28.42 -3.90 -15.04
CA GLN A 320 27.01 -4.28 -15.15
C GLN A 320 26.26 -3.18 -15.90
N GLN A 321 25.41 -3.57 -16.84
CA GLN A 321 24.64 -2.65 -17.66
C GLN A 321 23.25 -2.39 -17.11
N CYS A 322 22.56 -3.44 -16.65
CA CYS A 322 21.23 -3.37 -16.08
C CYS A 322 20.85 -4.53 -15.13
N ALA A 323 20.90 -5.78 -15.59
CA ALA A 323 20.33 -6.90 -14.85
C ALA A 323 21.19 -7.28 -13.64
N ALA A 324 20.53 -7.60 -12.53
CA ALA A 324 21.15 -8.09 -11.32
C ALA A 324 21.95 -9.37 -11.59
N MET A 325 23.12 -9.46 -10.96
CA MET A 325 23.77 -10.74 -10.77
C MET A 325 23.00 -11.50 -9.70
N VAL A 326 22.83 -12.81 -9.88
CA VAL A 326 22.04 -13.66 -8.99
C VAL A 326 22.95 -14.55 -8.15
N VAL A 327 22.75 -14.55 -6.84
CA VAL A 327 23.33 -15.52 -5.91
C VAL A 327 22.20 -16.45 -5.46
N GLU A 328 22.30 -17.72 -5.83
CA GLU A 328 21.27 -18.72 -5.59
C GLU A 328 21.88 -20.00 -5.03
N ARG A 329 21.04 -20.84 -4.43
CA ARG A 329 21.42 -22.20 -4.04
C ARG A 329 21.73 -23.05 -5.29
N ASP A 330 22.72 -23.93 -5.19
CA ASP A 330 22.89 -25.00 -6.18
C ASP A 330 21.65 -25.91 -6.14
N PRO A 331 20.95 -26.16 -7.27
CA PRO A 331 19.78 -27.05 -7.29
C PRO A 331 20.01 -28.42 -6.64
N ASN A 332 21.25 -28.92 -6.61
CA ASN A 332 21.62 -30.21 -5.99
C ASN A 332 21.91 -30.13 -4.47
N THR A 333 21.96 -28.93 -3.89
CA THR A 333 22.22 -28.71 -2.46
C THR A 333 20.91 -28.47 -1.72
N ALA A 334 20.69 -29.11 -0.57
CA ALA A 334 19.53 -28.79 0.27
C ALA A 334 19.58 -27.35 0.80
N LYS A 335 18.45 -26.65 0.86
CA LYS A 335 18.38 -25.23 1.29
C LYS A 335 19.02 -24.97 2.66
N ALA A 336 18.86 -25.89 3.60
CA ALA A 336 19.47 -25.79 4.93
C ALA A 336 21.02 -25.78 4.90
N ASN A 337 21.64 -26.26 3.81
CA ASN A 337 23.09 -26.33 3.66
C ASN A 337 23.68 -25.19 2.81
N ALA A 338 22.88 -24.54 1.95
CA ALA A 338 23.31 -23.42 1.14
C ALA A 338 23.23 -22.12 1.96
N ILE A 339 24.34 -21.77 2.61
CA ILE A 339 24.42 -20.63 3.54
C ILE A 339 25.48 -19.66 3.06
N VAL A 340 25.09 -18.40 2.86
CA VAL A 340 26.02 -17.30 2.63
C VAL A 340 26.22 -16.57 3.96
N GLN A 341 27.43 -16.63 4.49
CA GLN A 341 27.81 -15.95 5.73
C GLN A 341 28.42 -14.58 5.45
N GLN A 342 27.78 -13.52 5.93
CA GLN A 342 28.35 -12.19 5.98
C GLN A 342 29.34 -12.09 7.16
N SER A 343 30.61 -12.42 6.89
CA SER A 343 31.71 -12.39 7.84
C SER A 343 32.51 -11.07 7.84
N GLY A 344 32.06 -10.08 7.08
CA GLY A 344 32.68 -8.76 6.99
C GLY A 344 31.74 -7.76 6.30
N THR A 345 32.09 -6.48 6.38
CA THR A 345 31.40 -5.45 5.57
C THR A 345 31.66 -5.73 4.10
N TRP A 346 30.59 -5.75 3.31
CA TRP A 346 30.62 -6.09 1.90
C TRP A 346 30.29 -4.86 1.05
N ARG A 347 31.23 -4.47 0.19
CA ARG A 347 31.15 -3.25 -0.62
C ARG A 347 31.52 -3.54 -2.08
N PRO A 348 30.63 -4.24 -2.82
CA PRO A 348 30.88 -4.53 -4.21
C PRO A 348 30.68 -3.27 -5.07
N ARG A 349 31.55 -3.04 -6.05
CA ARG A 349 31.50 -1.89 -6.95
C ARG A 349 30.86 -2.26 -8.29
N ILE A 350 29.58 -2.62 -8.26
CA ILE A 350 28.82 -3.15 -9.42
C ILE A 350 28.23 -2.00 -10.25
N GLY A 351 28.47 -2.00 -11.57
CA GLY A 351 27.89 -1.04 -12.51
C GLY A 351 28.66 0.29 -12.64
N VAL A 352 29.79 0.44 -11.94
CA VAL A 352 30.56 1.69 -11.95
C VAL A 352 30.97 2.04 -13.39
N GLY A 353 30.44 3.15 -13.91
CA GLY A 353 30.74 3.67 -15.25
C GLY A 353 30.24 2.80 -16.42
N THR A 354 29.44 1.76 -16.16
CA THR A 354 29.01 0.78 -17.18
C THR A 354 27.49 0.63 -17.30
N LEU A 355 26.74 1.22 -16.37
CA LEU A 355 25.28 1.24 -16.41
C LEU A 355 24.75 1.96 -17.66
N LEU A 356 23.71 1.41 -18.26
CA LEU A 356 23.00 2.04 -19.37
C LEU A 356 22.16 3.24 -18.89
N GLY A 357 21.78 4.13 -19.82
CA GLY A 357 21.08 5.38 -19.51
C GLY A 357 19.81 5.19 -18.67
N GLY A 358 19.57 6.12 -17.73
CA GLY A 358 18.45 6.07 -16.79
C GLY A 358 18.72 5.29 -15.49
N LEU A 359 19.89 4.65 -15.38
CA LEU A 359 20.28 3.85 -14.23
C LEU A 359 21.45 4.47 -13.47
N THR A 360 21.38 4.47 -12.14
CA THR A 360 22.42 5.03 -11.26
C THR A 360 22.91 4.04 -10.21
N GLU A 361 22.48 2.78 -10.32
CA GLU A 361 22.53 1.81 -9.23
C GLU A 361 22.86 0.42 -9.77
N GLY A 362 23.94 -0.17 -9.27
CA GLY A 362 24.23 -1.60 -9.47
C GLY A 362 23.19 -2.46 -8.77
N ALA A 363 23.05 -3.73 -9.16
CA ALA A 363 22.05 -4.63 -8.60
C ALA A 363 22.59 -6.03 -8.33
N VAL A 364 22.19 -6.61 -7.20
CA VAL A 364 22.41 -8.01 -6.83
C VAL A 364 21.13 -8.59 -6.25
N LEU A 365 20.85 -9.84 -6.61
CA LEU A 365 19.71 -10.61 -6.12
C LEU A 365 20.22 -11.84 -5.37
N PHE A 366 19.78 -12.01 -4.13
CA PHE A 366 19.94 -13.25 -3.37
C PHE A 366 18.61 -13.99 -3.33
N ARG A 367 18.61 -15.30 -3.61
CA ARG A 367 17.38 -16.11 -3.61
C ARG A 367 17.58 -17.57 -3.25
N ASP A 368 16.52 -18.20 -2.76
CA ASP A 368 16.44 -19.64 -2.43
C ASP A 368 17.62 -20.18 -1.59
N LEU A 369 18.16 -19.36 -0.68
CA LEU A 369 19.27 -19.72 0.21
C LEU A 369 19.09 -19.09 1.60
N THR A 370 19.98 -19.42 2.54
CA THR A 370 20.07 -18.70 3.82
C THR A 370 21.19 -17.68 3.76
N PHE A 371 20.88 -16.41 4.06
CA PHE A 371 21.86 -15.34 4.25
C PHE A 371 22.01 -15.07 5.75
N THR A 372 23.17 -15.32 6.32
CA THR A 372 23.40 -15.19 7.77
C THR A 372 24.42 -14.12 8.08
N ARG A 373 24.11 -13.23 9.02
CA ARG A 373 25.08 -12.29 9.58
C ARG A 373 25.88 -12.94 10.70
N SER A 374 27.19 -12.68 10.77
CA SER A 374 28.04 -13.14 11.89
C SER A 374 28.65 -12.02 12.74
N GLY A 375 28.31 -10.76 12.48
CA GLY A 375 28.78 -9.62 13.25
C GLY A 375 28.16 -8.30 12.79
N THR A 376 28.63 -7.18 13.37
CA THR A 376 28.15 -5.82 13.06
C THR A 376 28.69 -5.32 11.72
N TYR A 377 28.30 -6.01 10.65
CA TYR A 377 28.71 -5.76 9.28
C TYR A 377 27.56 -5.20 8.45
N GLN A 378 27.90 -4.41 7.43
CA GLN A 378 26.94 -3.79 6.52
C GLN A 378 27.14 -4.24 5.08
N ILE A 379 26.06 -4.16 4.29
CA ILE A 379 26.15 -4.08 2.83
C ILE A 379 26.19 -2.61 2.43
N GLN A 380 27.14 -2.24 1.57
CA GLN A 380 27.41 -0.85 1.21
C GLN A 380 27.50 -0.66 -0.31
N GLY A 381 26.88 0.40 -0.82
CA GLY A 381 27.25 1.01 -2.10
C GLY A 381 28.08 2.28 -1.91
N GLU A 382 28.32 3.01 -3.00
CA GLU A 382 29.10 4.26 -2.99
C GLU A 382 28.24 5.44 -3.47
N SER A 383 28.59 6.67 -3.10
CA SER A 383 27.81 7.87 -3.47
C SER A 383 27.66 8.00 -5.00
N ALA A 384 28.73 7.71 -5.74
CA ALA A 384 28.75 7.76 -7.19
C ALA A 384 28.19 6.50 -7.87
N ASN A 385 27.85 5.45 -7.10
CA ASN A 385 27.35 4.18 -7.61
C ASN A 385 26.66 3.40 -6.48
N LYS A 386 25.37 3.64 -6.32
CA LYS A 386 24.56 3.00 -5.28
C LYS A 386 24.30 1.53 -5.61
N LEU A 387 23.81 0.77 -4.64
CA LEU A 387 23.57 -0.66 -4.76
C LEU A 387 22.11 -1.02 -4.42
N ASN A 388 21.41 -1.62 -5.38
CA ASN A 388 20.17 -2.35 -5.15
C ASN A 388 20.48 -3.76 -4.67
N VAL A 389 19.97 -4.11 -3.49
CA VAL A 389 20.08 -5.45 -2.93
C VAL A 389 18.68 -6.02 -2.80
N MET A 390 18.46 -7.15 -3.46
CA MET A 390 17.17 -7.83 -3.50
C MET A 390 17.28 -9.16 -2.76
N PHE A 391 16.33 -9.42 -1.88
CA PHE A 391 16.16 -10.67 -1.16
C PHE A 391 14.83 -11.28 -1.59
N ALA A 392 14.87 -12.39 -2.34
CA ALA A 392 13.66 -12.89 -2.99
C ALA A 392 13.52 -14.41 -3.01
N ASP A 393 12.38 -14.87 -3.54
CA ASP A 393 12.06 -16.25 -3.88
C ASP A 393 12.46 -17.23 -2.77
N GLY A 394 11.88 -17.05 -1.58
CA GLY A 394 12.07 -17.95 -0.46
C GLY A 394 13.41 -17.82 0.26
N LEU A 395 14.18 -16.74 0.07
CA LEU A 395 15.38 -16.50 0.87
C LEU A 395 15.06 -16.38 2.37
N VAL A 396 15.91 -16.96 3.21
CA VAL A 396 15.89 -16.78 4.66
C VAL A 396 17.04 -15.84 5.06
N TYR A 397 16.70 -14.67 5.59
CA TYR A 397 17.66 -13.73 6.16
C TYR A 397 17.76 -13.96 7.67
N ASP A 398 18.87 -14.54 8.13
CA ASP A 398 19.16 -14.70 9.54
C ASP A 398 20.02 -13.53 10.05
N ASN A 399 19.38 -12.63 10.80
CA ASN A 399 20.07 -11.50 11.39
C ASN A 399 20.93 -11.88 12.62
N ALA A 400 20.81 -13.11 13.13
CA ALA A 400 21.53 -13.60 14.31
C ALA A 400 21.41 -12.67 15.54
N SER A 401 20.27 -11.99 15.69
CA SER A 401 19.99 -11.00 16.75
C SER A 401 20.95 -9.81 16.80
N ILE A 402 21.62 -9.49 15.69
CA ILE A 402 22.58 -8.39 15.62
C ILE A 402 21.85 -7.05 15.63
N SER A 403 22.17 -6.21 16.62
CA SER A 403 21.65 -4.84 16.74
C SER A 403 22.54 -3.84 15.99
N TYR A 404 22.58 -3.97 14.68
CA TYR A 404 23.26 -3.02 13.79
C TYR A 404 22.57 -2.99 12.43
N PHE A 405 22.60 -1.83 11.77
CA PHE A 405 21.96 -1.67 10.47
C PHE A 405 22.52 -2.66 9.45
N THR A 406 21.63 -3.24 8.64
CA THR A 406 22.00 -4.20 7.60
C THR A 406 22.66 -3.52 6.40
N MET A 407 22.31 -2.25 6.14
CA MET A 407 22.90 -1.43 5.07
C MET A 407 23.24 0.00 5.55
N GLN A 408 24.09 0.70 4.79
CA GLN A 408 24.56 2.06 5.12
C GLN A 408 23.78 3.20 4.42
N ASN A 409 23.62 4.31 5.17
CA ASN A 409 22.70 5.47 5.04
C ASN A 409 22.72 6.38 3.80
N ALA A 410 22.99 5.89 2.59
CA ALA A 410 22.72 6.71 1.39
C ALA A 410 22.78 5.93 0.08
N ASN A 411 23.52 4.83 0.09
CA ASN A 411 24.06 4.24 -1.13
C ASN A 411 23.66 2.78 -1.31
N ALA A 412 22.81 2.24 -0.44
CA ALA A 412 22.27 0.91 -0.56
C ALA A 412 20.76 0.93 -0.30
N MET A 413 20.03 0.15 -1.10
CA MET A 413 18.57 0.06 -1.03
C MET A 413 18.15 -1.40 -1.03
N MET A 414 17.11 -1.67 -0.26
CA MET A 414 16.59 -3.01 -0.03
C MET A 414 15.26 -3.20 -0.73
N TRP A 415 15.14 -4.37 -1.33
CA TRP A 415 13.88 -4.96 -1.79
C TRP A 415 13.73 -6.33 -1.14
N THR A 416 12.52 -6.66 -0.69
CA THR A 416 12.16 -8.03 -0.33
C THR A 416 10.98 -8.48 -1.18
N ASP A 417 11.04 -9.71 -1.69
CA ASP A 417 10.00 -10.31 -2.51
C ASP A 417 9.86 -11.81 -2.18
N GLY A 418 9.05 -12.12 -1.17
CA GLY A 418 8.89 -13.49 -0.67
C GLY A 418 10.04 -13.98 0.23
N ALA A 419 10.64 -13.08 1.01
CA ALA A 419 11.72 -13.40 1.95
C ALA A 419 11.21 -13.56 3.39
N GLU A 420 11.87 -14.43 4.15
CA GLU A 420 11.65 -14.57 5.60
C GLU A 420 12.84 -13.97 6.37
N PHE A 421 12.57 -13.11 7.34
CA PHE A 421 13.59 -12.55 8.22
C PHE A 421 13.44 -13.15 9.62
N ILE A 422 14.46 -13.87 10.07
CA ILE A 422 14.52 -14.49 11.39
C ILE A 422 15.54 -13.78 12.28
N ASN A 423 15.36 -13.89 13.60
CA ASN A 423 16.20 -13.25 14.61
C ASN A 423 16.35 -11.72 14.37
N ALA A 424 15.31 -11.10 13.80
CA ALA A 424 15.28 -9.70 13.38
C ALA A 424 14.42 -8.86 14.34
N THR A 425 14.58 -9.06 15.65
CA THR A 425 13.80 -8.33 16.68
C THR A 425 14.42 -6.99 17.08
N GLN A 426 15.58 -6.65 16.50
CA GLN A 426 16.31 -5.42 16.80
C GLN A 426 15.79 -4.25 15.96
N ALA A 427 15.77 -3.05 16.55
CA ALA A 427 15.25 -1.84 15.94
C ALA A 427 16.09 -1.28 14.77
N SER A 428 17.23 -1.88 14.46
CA SER A 428 18.12 -1.44 13.37
C SER A 428 17.92 -2.22 12.07
N VAL A 429 17.22 -3.35 12.10
CA VAL A 429 16.94 -4.20 10.93
C VAL A 429 15.58 -3.81 10.37
N LEU A 430 15.46 -3.66 9.04
CA LEU A 430 14.23 -3.22 8.36
C LEU A 430 13.68 -1.85 8.83
N ALA A 431 14.45 -1.11 9.62
CA ALA A 431 14.04 0.18 10.14
C ALA A 431 14.34 1.29 9.16
N ALA A 432 13.47 2.29 9.16
CA ALA A 432 13.65 3.48 8.36
C ALA A 432 14.79 4.35 8.94
N GLY A 433 15.71 4.78 8.07
CA GLY A 433 16.90 5.53 8.45
C GLY A 433 18.01 5.25 7.44
N PRO A 434 18.99 4.40 7.77
CA PRO A 434 20.17 4.16 6.94
C PRO A 434 20.02 3.19 5.79
N THR A 435 18.83 2.68 5.55
CA THR A 435 18.54 1.87 4.37
C THR A 435 17.32 2.46 3.71
N GLU A 436 17.36 2.62 2.39
CA GLU A 436 16.14 2.87 1.64
C GLU A 436 15.42 1.55 1.42
N ILE A 437 14.25 1.38 2.02
CA ILE A 437 13.38 0.24 1.70
C ILE A 437 12.43 0.68 0.58
N ARG A 438 12.54 0.02 -0.58
CA ARG A 438 11.74 0.34 -1.76
C ARG A 438 10.50 -0.55 -1.92
N MET A 439 10.60 -1.79 -1.47
CA MET A 439 9.48 -2.73 -1.47
C MET A 439 9.69 -3.79 -0.40
N LEU A 440 8.59 -4.11 0.29
CA LEU A 440 8.43 -5.28 1.13
C LEU A 440 7.25 -6.08 0.62
N ARG A 441 7.51 -7.06 -0.25
CA ARG A 441 6.50 -7.97 -0.75
C ARG A 441 6.70 -9.35 -0.15
N GLY A 442 5.61 -9.99 0.30
CA GLY A 442 5.67 -11.36 0.83
C GLY A 442 6.59 -11.52 2.04
N LEU A 443 6.86 -10.44 2.79
CA LEU A 443 7.77 -10.49 3.93
C LEU A 443 7.11 -11.27 5.07
N LYS A 444 7.84 -12.25 5.61
CA LYS A 444 7.51 -12.90 6.88
C LYS A 444 8.53 -12.52 7.94
N VAL A 445 8.10 -11.90 9.03
CA VAL A 445 9.01 -11.46 10.10
C VAL A 445 8.31 -11.30 11.44
N ASP A 446 9.05 -11.59 12.51
CA ASP A 446 8.73 -11.18 13.87
C ASP A 446 9.60 -9.98 14.25
N ARG A 447 8.96 -8.85 14.57
CA ARG A 447 9.65 -7.59 14.86
C ARG A 447 9.98 -7.37 16.33
N GLY A 448 9.50 -8.21 17.24
CA GLY A 448 9.82 -8.10 18.67
C GLY A 448 9.56 -6.71 19.25
N ASN A 449 8.44 -6.09 18.86
CA ASN A 449 7.98 -4.75 19.23
C ASN A 449 8.85 -3.59 18.72
N THR A 450 9.39 -3.71 17.49
CA THR A 450 10.17 -2.65 16.84
C THR A 450 9.51 -2.15 15.56
N SER A 451 9.91 -0.95 15.10
CA SER A 451 9.31 -0.26 13.95
C SER A 451 9.83 -0.77 12.61
N LEU A 452 9.15 -0.46 11.51
CA LEU A 452 9.51 -0.87 10.16
C LEU A 452 9.22 0.25 9.13
N ASP A 453 10.04 0.33 8.07
CA ASP A 453 9.76 1.22 6.93
C ASP A 453 8.76 0.56 5.96
N GLY A 454 7.55 1.11 5.84
CA GLY A 454 6.44 0.48 5.12
C GLY A 454 5.98 1.21 3.87
N PHE A 455 6.85 1.91 3.14
CA PHE A 455 6.45 2.67 1.95
C PHE A 455 5.71 1.86 0.88
N LEU A 456 6.17 0.66 0.55
CA LEU A 456 5.45 -0.24 -0.34
C LEU A 456 5.47 -1.62 0.27
N MET A 457 4.37 -2.00 0.91
CA MET A 457 4.25 -3.24 1.66
C MET A 457 3.04 -4.05 1.20
N LEU A 458 3.30 -5.22 0.63
CA LEU A 458 2.34 -6.03 -0.12
C LEU A 458 2.37 -7.48 0.35
N GLY A 459 1.23 -8.04 0.77
CA GLY A 459 1.16 -9.49 0.97
C GLY A 459 2.00 -10.01 2.14
N CYS A 460 2.31 -9.19 3.15
CA CYS A 460 3.21 -9.54 4.24
C CYS A 460 2.48 -10.15 5.45
N ALA A 461 3.22 -10.96 6.24
CA ALA A 461 2.81 -11.47 7.53
C ALA A 461 3.82 -11.01 8.60
N ILE A 462 3.38 -10.13 9.49
CA ILE A 462 4.25 -9.48 10.47
C ILE A 462 3.68 -9.65 11.87
N THR A 463 4.49 -10.16 12.80
CA THR A 463 4.11 -10.29 14.20
C THR A 463 4.89 -9.31 15.09
N ARG A 464 4.26 -8.86 16.17
CA ARG A 464 4.89 -7.99 17.19
C ARG A 464 5.52 -6.74 16.59
N LEU A 465 4.80 -6.08 15.69
CA LEU A 465 5.21 -4.80 15.09
C LEU A 465 4.95 -3.66 16.07
N SER A 466 5.87 -2.71 16.23
CA SER A 466 5.54 -1.48 16.95
C SER A 466 4.77 -0.47 16.09
N SER A 467 5.38 -0.06 14.98
CA SER A 467 4.83 0.98 14.12
C SER A 467 5.42 0.89 12.73
N ILE A 468 4.67 1.37 11.75
CA ILE A 468 5.13 1.61 10.39
C ILE A 468 5.28 3.11 10.19
N GLY A 469 6.42 3.52 9.64
CA GLY A 469 6.64 4.89 9.22
C GLY A 469 8.05 5.09 8.68
N PRO A 470 8.33 6.23 8.05
CA PRO A 470 9.64 6.57 7.50
C PRO A 470 10.69 6.83 8.60
N GLY A 471 10.35 6.67 9.88
CA GLY A 471 11.25 6.86 11.01
C GLY A 471 11.94 8.23 10.98
N SER A 472 13.17 8.29 11.49
CA SER A 472 14.01 9.51 11.46
C SER A 472 14.69 9.77 10.11
N SER A 473 14.30 9.08 9.03
CA SER A 473 14.97 9.17 7.73
C SER A 473 14.72 10.48 6.97
N GLY A 474 13.76 11.30 7.40
CA GLY A 474 13.35 12.51 6.71
C GLY A 474 12.66 12.28 5.36
N ARG A 475 12.37 11.02 4.99
CA ARG A 475 11.66 10.67 3.75
C ARG A 475 10.17 10.94 3.92
N GLY A 476 9.55 11.56 2.93
CA GLY A 476 8.10 11.76 2.91
C GLY A 476 7.33 10.43 2.82
N GLU A 477 6.11 10.43 3.37
CA GLU A 477 5.20 9.28 3.33
C GLU A 477 4.30 9.28 2.08
N GLY A 478 4.42 10.30 1.22
CA GLY A 478 3.59 10.41 0.03
C GLY A 478 3.88 9.29 -0.99
N GLY A 479 2.82 8.74 -1.57
CA GLY A 479 2.89 7.57 -2.46
C GLY A 479 2.97 6.22 -1.75
N THR A 480 2.82 6.18 -0.41
CA THR A 480 2.88 4.94 0.36
C THR A 480 1.67 4.04 0.08
N ILE A 481 1.93 2.74 -0.12
CA ILE A 481 0.92 1.70 -0.32
C ILE A 481 1.22 0.56 0.65
N ILE A 482 0.32 0.34 1.60
CA ILE A 482 0.35 -0.79 2.53
C ILE A 482 -0.92 -1.58 2.32
N GLN A 483 -0.81 -2.70 1.61
CA GLN A 483 -1.97 -3.48 1.20
C GLN A 483 -1.77 -4.98 1.36
N PHE A 484 -2.86 -5.68 1.64
CA PHE A 484 -2.90 -7.14 1.67
C PHE A 484 -2.01 -7.74 2.78
N ASN A 485 -1.90 -7.10 3.94
CA ASN A 485 -1.01 -7.56 5.02
C ASN A 485 -1.77 -8.05 6.26
N LYS A 486 -1.11 -8.93 7.02
CA LYS A 486 -1.51 -9.28 8.39
C LYS A 486 -0.50 -8.73 9.39
N PHE A 487 -0.99 -7.99 10.37
CA PHE A 487 -0.25 -7.51 11.53
C PHE A 487 -0.82 -8.16 12.79
N GLU A 488 -0.08 -9.10 13.36
CA GLU A 488 -0.54 -9.88 14.51
C GLU A 488 0.15 -9.41 15.78
N ASN A 489 -0.64 -9.17 16.82
CA ASN A 489 -0.17 -8.76 18.15
C ASN A 489 0.79 -7.55 18.11
N PRO A 490 0.39 -6.41 17.51
CA PRO A 490 1.23 -5.21 17.49
C PRO A 490 1.46 -4.64 18.90
N LEU A 491 2.47 -3.78 19.04
CA LEU A 491 2.78 -3.14 20.32
C LEU A 491 1.70 -2.11 20.69
N LYS A 492 0.99 -2.38 21.79
CA LYS A 492 -0.10 -1.56 22.35
C LYS A 492 0.17 -0.06 22.56
N THR A 493 1.40 0.35 22.83
CA THR A 493 1.73 1.74 23.18
C THR A 493 1.87 2.64 21.95
N THR A 494 1.84 2.06 20.76
CA THR A 494 2.07 2.74 19.49
C THR A 494 1.01 2.34 18.48
N SER A 495 0.69 3.22 17.54
CA SER A 495 -0.17 2.86 16.42
C SER A 495 0.60 2.08 15.36
N VAL A 496 -0.06 1.08 14.76
CA VAL A 496 0.53 0.31 13.66
C VAL A 496 0.82 1.22 12.48
N ILE A 497 -0.09 2.16 12.17
CA ILE A 497 0.17 3.21 11.19
C ILE A 497 -0.08 4.61 11.76
N GLY A 498 0.61 5.58 11.18
CA GLY A 498 0.76 6.94 11.71
C GLY A 498 0.77 8.10 10.70
N PRO A 499 0.07 8.08 9.54
CA PRO A 499 0.29 9.09 8.50
C PRO A 499 -0.06 10.51 8.98
N GLY A 500 0.71 11.50 8.56
CA GLY A 500 0.39 12.93 8.78
C GLY A 500 0.78 13.46 10.14
N SER A 501 1.89 12.98 10.72
CA SER A 501 2.43 13.46 11.99
C SER A 501 2.84 14.94 11.93
N SER A 502 4.12 15.26 11.67
CA SER A 502 4.59 16.64 11.57
C SER A 502 4.67 17.15 10.12
N ALA A 503 4.36 16.32 9.14
CA ALA A 503 4.49 16.62 7.73
C ALA A 503 3.20 16.31 6.96
N ASP A 504 2.98 17.06 5.90
CA ASP A 504 1.89 16.81 4.97
C ASP A 504 2.09 15.48 4.25
N VAL A 505 1.00 14.70 4.11
CA VAL A 505 1.00 13.43 3.40
C VAL A 505 -0.02 13.47 2.29
N THR A 506 0.42 13.10 1.09
CA THR A 506 -0.43 13.01 -0.10
C THR A 506 -0.30 11.65 -0.75
N ASN A 507 -1.41 11.07 -1.23
CA ASN A 507 -1.44 9.76 -1.89
C ASN A 507 -0.97 8.63 -0.96
N TYR A 508 -1.75 8.31 0.06
CA TYR A 508 -1.46 7.22 1.00
C TYR A 508 -2.59 6.18 1.00
N SER A 509 -2.26 4.90 0.86
CA SER A 509 -3.25 3.82 0.93
C SER A 509 -2.87 2.82 2.01
N PHE A 510 -3.81 2.59 2.93
CA PHE A 510 -3.78 1.45 3.85
C PHE A 510 -5.08 0.67 3.65
N SER A 511 -5.00 -0.39 2.85
CA SER A 511 -6.21 -1.07 2.38
C SER A 511 -6.09 -2.58 2.43
N GLN A 512 -7.18 -3.26 2.76
CA GLN A 512 -7.22 -4.73 2.83
C GLN A 512 -6.15 -5.31 3.77
N ASN A 513 -6.00 -4.73 4.96
CA ASN A 513 -5.08 -5.22 5.99
C ASN A 513 -5.86 -5.72 7.22
N LEU A 514 -5.32 -6.73 7.88
CA LEU A 514 -5.70 -7.14 9.23
C LEU A 514 -4.73 -6.53 10.24
N VAL A 515 -5.26 -5.84 11.25
CA VAL A 515 -4.56 -5.49 12.48
C VAL A 515 -5.23 -6.24 13.63
N GLU A 516 -4.58 -7.30 14.10
CA GLU A 516 -5.06 -8.11 15.21
C GLU A 516 -4.46 -7.58 16.52
N GLU A 517 -5.17 -6.64 17.17
CA GLU A 517 -4.86 -6.21 18.53
C GLU A 517 -5.20 -7.33 19.52
N CYS A 518 -4.21 -7.76 20.29
CA CYS A 518 -4.32 -8.83 21.27
C CYS A 518 -4.30 -8.33 22.72
N ASP A 519 -3.85 -7.10 23.00
CA ASP A 519 -3.81 -6.54 24.35
C ASP A 519 -5.08 -5.70 24.63
N PRO A 520 -5.80 -5.91 25.75
CA PRO A 520 -6.99 -5.14 26.09
C PRO A 520 -6.69 -3.72 26.60
N ALA A 521 -5.41 -3.34 26.73
CA ALA A 521 -5.02 -2.02 27.17
C ALA A 521 -5.38 -0.93 26.14
N ALA A 522 -5.77 0.24 26.66
CA ALA A 522 -6.11 1.40 25.83
C ALA A 522 -4.92 1.87 24.98
N GLY A 523 -5.06 1.79 23.66
CA GLY A 523 -4.02 2.15 22.69
C GLY A 523 -4.60 2.22 21.27
N PRO A 524 -4.14 3.14 20.41
CA PRO A 524 -4.61 3.21 19.03
C PRO A 524 -4.02 2.06 18.21
N GLY A 525 -4.87 1.33 17.49
CA GLY A 525 -4.42 0.43 16.43
C GLY A 525 -4.00 1.22 15.19
N LEU A 526 -4.68 2.35 14.95
CA LEU A 526 -4.42 3.24 13.82
C LEU A 526 -4.53 4.71 14.24
N ARG A 527 -3.61 5.53 13.73
CA ARG A 527 -3.58 6.97 13.97
C ARG A 527 -3.28 7.72 12.68
N ALA A 528 -4.27 8.37 12.07
CA ALA A 528 -4.07 9.17 10.86
C ALA A 528 -4.37 10.64 11.16
N SER A 529 -3.34 11.50 11.25
CA SER A 529 -3.46 12.90 11.68
C SER A 529 -4.31 13.03 12.96
N ALA A 530 -3.75 12.66 14.10
CA ALA A 530 -4.45 12.69 15.39
C ALA A 530 -3.64 13.39 16.49
N ASP A 531 -4.31 13.76 17.57
CA ASP A 531 -3.75 14.55 18.66
C ASP A 531 -3.14 15.85 18.11
N SER A 532 -2.18 16.47 18.82
CA SER A 532 -1.55 17.74 18.44
C SER A 532 -0.55 17.63 17.27
N THR A 533 -0.77 16.68 16.35
CA THR A 533 -0.04 16.60 15.08
C THR A 533 -0.45 17.75 14.15
N VAL A 534 0.42 18.09 13.20
CA VAL A 534 0.27 19.31 12.38
C VAL A 534 0.16 19.04 10.88
N GLY A 535 0.42 17.81 10.43
CA GLY A 535 0.40 17.46 9.02
C GLY A 535 -1.00 17.47 8.40
N ASN A 536 -1.11 18.04 7.20
CA ASN A 536 -2.30 17.92 6.36
C ASN A 536 -2.32 16.57 5.64
N LEU A 537 -3.52 16.07 5.36
CA LEU A 537 -3.72 14.80 4.68
C LEU A 537 -4.53 15.03 3.41
N THR A 538 -3.98 14.61 2.27
CA THR A 538 -4.66 14.68 0.97
C THR A 538 -4.65 13.32 0.28
N HIS A 539 -5.81 12.84 -0.18
CA HIS A 539 -5.92 11.54 -0.86
C HIS A 539 -5.35 10.39 -0.01
N VAL A 540 -5.95 10.18 1.17
CA VAL A 540 -5.60 9.13 2.14
C VAL A 540 -6.75 8.14 2.26
N LEU A 541 -6.50 6.89 1.91
CA LEU A 541 -7.51 5.86 1.68
C LEU A 541 -7.36 4.72 2.69
N LEU A 542 -8.37 4.54 3.54
CA LEU A 542 -8.44 3.48 4.55
C LEU A 542 -9.63 2.56 4.23
N ASP A 543 -9.40 1.49 3.46
CA ASP A 543 -10.50 0.70 2.89
C ASP A 543 -10.35 -0.79 3.16
N ASN A 544 -11.46 -1.47 3.40
CA ASN A 544 -11.48 -2.91 3.65
C ASN A 544 -10.48 -3.32 4.76
N VAL A 545 -10.30 -2.48 5.77
CA VAL A 545 -9.42 -2.75 6.89
C VAL A 545 -10.20 -3.51 7.96
N THR A 546 -9.57 -4.51 8.59
CA THR A 546 -10.06 -5.10 9.84
C THR A 546 -9.11 -4.74 10.97
N VAL A 547 -9.60 -4.05 11.98
CA VAL A 547 -8.87 -3.80 13.24
C VAL A 547 -9.65 -4.45 14.38
N THR A 548 -9.06 -5.43 15.05
CA THR A 548 -9.64 -6.05 16.24
C THR A 548 -9.33 -5.23 17.49
N GLY A 549 -9.94 -5.57 18.61
CA GLY A 549 -9.70 -4.87 19.87
C GLY A 549 -10.79 -5.13 20.89
N TYR A 550 -10.71 -4.43 22.03
CA TYR A 550 -11.72 -4.48 23.07
C TYR A 550 -11.89 -3.11 23.73
N GLY A 551 -13.12 -2.60 23.75
CA GLY A 551 -13.44 -1.27 24.28
C GLY A 551 -12.65 -0.17 23.56
N THR A 552 -11.57 0.31 24.19
CA THR A 552 -10.68 1.35 23.64
C THR A 552 -9.36 0.84 23.08
N ALA A 553 -9.06 -0.45 23.24
CA ALA A 553 -7.91 -1.08 22.61
C ALA A 553 -8.13 -1.20 21.11
N GLY A 554 -7.08 -0.97 20.32
CA GLY A 554 -7.16 -0.99 18.85
C GLY A 554 -7.88 0.22 18.26
N ARG A 555 -8.02 1.33 19.01
CA ARG A 555 -8.83 2.47 18.57
C ARG A 555 -8.36 3.10 17.27
N PHE A 556 -9.31 3.65 16.52
CA PHE A 556 -9.06 4.31 15.24
C PHE A 556 -9.17 5.83 15.40
N ASN A 557 -8.02 6.50 15.48
CA ASN A 557 -7.95 7.95 15.61
C ASN A 557 -7.72 8.55 14.22
N ALA A 558 -8.74 9.17 13.62
CA ALA A 558 -8.66 9.60 12.23
C ALA A 558 -9.08 11.06 12.00
N PHE A 559 -8.20 11.77 11.30
CA PHE A 559 -8.46 13.03 10.61
C PHE A 559 -8.92 14.14 11.55
N TYR A 560 -8.15 14.38 12.61
CA TYR A 560 -8.48 15.41 13.58
C TYR A 560 -8.11 16.80 13.06
N ASP A 561 -8.83 17.82 13.51
CA ASP A 561 -8.43 19.23 13.44
C ASP A 561 -8.42 19.86 14.84
N GLU A 562 -7.56 19.34 15.71
CA GLU A 562 -7.32 19.83 17.08
C GLU A 562 -5.89 20.37 17.28
N GLY A 563 -5.59 20.98 18.43
CA GLY A 563 -4.25 21.49 18.77
C GLY A 563 -3.90 22.85 18.15
N ASP A 564 -2.76 23.46 18.45
CA ASP A 564 -2.54 24.89 18.11
C ASP A 564 -2.44 25.20 16.61
N THR A 565 -2.09 24.20 15.79
CA THR A 565 -2.05 24.35 14.33
C THR A 565 -3.32 23.79 13.72
N ARG A 566 -3.98 24.58 12.86
CA ARG A 566 -5.17 24.15 12.12
C ARG A 566 -4.74 23.25 10.96
N ARG A 567 -5.47 22.17 10.78
CA ARG A 567 -5.23 21.19 9.71
C ARG A 567 -6.34 21.28 8.69
N THR A 568 -6.01 21.02 7.43
CA THR A 568 -6.99 20.87 6.35
C THR A 568 -6.81 19.51 5.71
N HIS A 569 -7.89 18.74 5.68
CA HIS A 569 -7.92 17.41 5.14
C HIS A 569 -8.81 17.36 3.90
N HIS A 570 -8.35 16.68 2.86
CA HIS A 570 -9.04 16.63 1.59
C HIS A 570 -8.93 15.24 0.97
N PHE A 571 -10.03 14.68 0.45
CA PHE A 571 -10.06 13.29 0.00
C PHE A 571 -9.48 12.31 1.03
N VAL A 572 -9.94 12.37 2.28
CA VAL A 572 -9.62 11.37 3.31
C VAL A 572 -10.85 10.50 3.59
N ARG A 573 -10.70 9.17 3.58
CA ARG A 573 -11.83 8.22 3.68
C ARG A 573 -11.58 7.04 4.60
N THR A 574 -12.70 6.51 5.10
CA THR A 574 -12.83 5.16 5.67
C THR A 574 -13.96 4.43 4.95
N ARG A 575 -13.67 3.29 4.30
CA ARG A 575 -14.69 2.58 3.50
C ARG A 575 -14.68 1.09 3.76
N ASN A 576 -15.87 0.48 3.82
CA ASN A 576 -16.06 -0.97 3.88
C ASN A 576 -15.17 -1.64 4.95
N SER A 577 -14.93 -1.00 6.11
CA SER A 577 -13.96 -1.48 7.10
C SER A 577 -14.64 -1.95 8.39
N ILE A 578 -14.02 -2.90 9.08
CA ILE A 578 -14.39 -3.33 10.44
C ILE A 578 -13.36 -2.72 11.39
N LEU A 579 -13.79 -1.82 12.27
CA LEU A 579 -12.93 -1.06 13.17
C LEU A 579 -13.26 -1.41 14.62
N ALA A 580 -12.30 -1.27 15.54
CA ALA A 580 -12.60 -1.41 16.97
C ALA A 580 -13.60 -0.32 17.42
N ASN A 581 -13.33 0.93 17.02
CA ASN A 581 -14.13 2.13 17.23
C ASN A 581 -13.60 3.21 16.26
N LEU A 582 -14.26 4.36 16.15
CA LEU A 582 -13.85 5.45 15.26
C LEU A 582 -13.93 6.79 15.99
N TYR A 583 -12.80 7.49 16.08
CA TYR A 583 -12.67 8.79 16.71
C TYR A 583 -12.36 9.85 15.66
N THR A 584 -12.94 11.03 15.81
CA THR A 584 -12.54 12.25 15.10
C THR A 584 -12.72 13.48 15.99
N LYS A 585 -11.91 14.52 15.82
CA LYS A 585 -11.99 15.74 16.66
C LYS A 585 -11.94 16.99 15.83
N SER A 586 -12.71 17.99 16.23
CA SER A 586 -12.90 19.24 15.49
C SER A 586 -13.15 20.40 16.48
N ASP A 587 -13.90 21.40 16.05
CA ASP A 587 -14.25 22.63 16.78
C ASP A 587 -14.90 22.41 18.14
N VAL A 588 -15.80 21.42 18.27
CA VAL A 588 -16.43 21.14 19.56
C VAL A 588 -15.40 20.63 20.58
N PHE A 589 -14.52 19.71 20.17
CA PHE A 589 -13.41 19.26 21.03
C PHE A 589 -12.49 20.40 21.42
N ARG A 590 -12.11 21.25 20.45
CA ARG A 590 -11.26 22.40 20.71
C ARG A 590 -11.88 23.38 21.70
N GLY A 591 -13.17 23.68 21.53
CA GLY A 591 -13.91 24.59 22.40
C GLY A 591 -14.10 24.03 23.81
N VAL A 592 -14.60 22.80 23.92
CA VAL A 592 -14.98 22.18 25.20
C VAL A 592 -13.77 21.67 25.98
N ASN A 593 -12.82 21.00 25.31
CA ASN A 593 -11.74 20.27 25.99
C ASN A 593 -10.39 21.00 25.96
N GLN A 594 -10.15 21.88 24.99
CA GLN A 594 -8.90 22.63 24.88
C GLN A 594 -9.04 24.11 25.26
N SER A 595 -10.27 24.60 25.47
CA SER A 595 -10.54 26.03 25.73
C SER A 595 -9.91 26.97 24.69
N GLY A 596 -9.83 26.51 23.43
CA GLY A 596 -9.23 27.29 22.34
C GLY A 596 -10.15 28.43 21.90
N ALA A 597 -9.67 29.67 21.99
CA ALA A 597 -10.43 30.86 21.56
C ALA A 597 -10.76 30.87 20.05
N ASP A 598 -10.02 30.09 19.27
CA ASP A 598 -10.15 29.86 17.84
C ASP A 598 -10.84 28.51 17.52
N ALA A 599 -11.62 27.96 18.46
CA ALA A 599 -12.43 26.76 18.26
C ALA A 599 -13.24 26.80 16.95
N SER A 600 -13.81 27.94 16.60
CA SER A 600 -14.57 28.14 15.36
C SER A 600 -13.77 27.92 14.06
N LEU A 601 -12.43 27.93 14.12
CA LEU A 601 -11.55 27.71 12.96
C LEU A 601 -11.13 26.24 12.78
N ALA A 602 -11.50 25.37 13.72
CA ALA A 602 -11.16 23.95 13.75
C ALA A 602 -12.02 23.07 12.82
N ILE A 603 -12.22 23.54 11.61
CA ILE A 603 -13.22 22.99 10.69
C ILE A 603 -12.59 22.30 9.47
N GLY A 604 -11.27 22.19 9.41
CA GLY A 604 -10.59 21.68 8.21
C GLY A 604 -10.70 20.18 8.01
N ASN A 605 -11.33 19.44 8.93
CA ASN A 605 -11.72 18.04 8.75
C ASN A 605 -13.24 17.86 8.52
N TRP A 606 -14.01 18.93 8.34
CA TRP A 606 -15.48 18.85 8.31
C TRP A 606 -16.05 17.95 7.24
N GLN A 607 -15.38 17.82 6.09
CA GLN A 607 -15.77 16.83 5.09
C GLN A 607 -15.87 15.40 5.71
N PHE A 608 -14.89 15.01 6.52
CA PHE A 608 -14.92 13.72 7.21
C PHE A 608 -15.93 13.73 8.35
N MET A 609 -16.02 14.84 9.10
CA MET A 609 -17.00 15.00 10.18
C MET A 609 -18.43 14.74 9.70
N TYR A 610 -18.75 15.10 8.46
CA TYR A 610 -20.05 14.89 7.82
C TYR A 610 -20.11 13.65 6.92
N GLY A 611 -19.17 12.72 7.09
CA GLY A 611 -19.20 11.40 6.46
C GLY A 611 -18.89 11.40 4.96
N VAL A 612 -18.32 12.48 4.41
CA VAL A 612 -17.90 12.54 3.00
C VAL A 612 -16.78 11.51 2.80
N GLY A 613 -17.00 10.57 1.88
CA GLY A 613 -16.08 9.45 1.66
C GLY A 613 -16.12 8.36 2.73
N ALA A 614 -16.92 8.50 3.80
CA ALA A 614 -17.17 7.45 4.77
C ALA A 614 -18.36 6.60 4.35
N HIS A 615 -18.17 5.28 4.16
CA HIS A 615 -19.24 4.40 3.70
C HIS A 615 -19.11 3.00 4.28
N ARG A 616 -20.22 2.47 4.81
CA ARG A 616 -20.40 1.04 5.13
C ARG A 616 -19.32 0.48 6.04
N ASN A 617 -18.88 1.31 6.99
CA ASN A 617 -18.00 0.86 8.06
C ASN A 617 -18.81 0.16 9.14
N PHE A 618 -18.15 -0.71 9.89
CA PHE A 618 -18.72 -1.41 11.03
C PHE A 618 -17.80 -1.20 12.22
N THR A 619 -18.29 -0.63 13.32
CA THR A 619 -17.50 -0.54 14.55
C THR A 619 -17.96 -1.56 15.59
N GLN A 620 -16.99 -2.18 16.25
CA GLN A 620 -17.22 -3.20 17.28
C GLN A 620 -17.66 -2.60 18.61
N PHE A 621 -17.20 -1.39 18.92
CA PHE A 621 -17.52 -0.67 20.15
C PHE A 621 -17.84 0.78 19.85
N VAL A 622 -18.55 1.40 20.79
CA VAL A 622 -18.70 2.85 20.85
C VAL A 622 -17.50 3.46 21.56
N GLN A 623 -17.34 4.76 21.43
CA GLN A 623 -16.38 5.52 22.22
C GLN A 623 -16.85 5.66 23.68
N PRO A 624 -15.96 5.62 24.70
CA PRO A 624 -16.34 5.95 26.08
C PRO A 624 -16.84 7.39 26.24
N GLY A 625 -18.00 7.53 26.88
CA GLY A 625 -18.60 8.82 27.19
C GLY A 625 -19.39 9.44 26.04
N VAL A 626 -19.43 8.77 24.88
CA VAL A 626 -20.19 9.17 23.69
C VAL A 626 -21.23 8.11 23.41
N ASN A 627 -22.50 8.50 23.31
CA ASN A 627 -23.59 7.55 23.02
C ASN A 627 -24.15 7.70 21.60
N GLU A 628 -23.83 8.78 20.88
CA GLU A 628 -24.52 9.15 19.63
C GLU A 628 -23.59 9.94 18.67
N GLU A 629 -23.96 10.01 17.39
CA GLU A 629 -23.30 10.88 16.40
C GLU A 629 -23.35 12.36 16.83
N GLY A 630 -22.33 13.13 16.44
CA GLY A 630 -22.25 14.58 16.69
C GLY A 630 -21.72 14.98 18.07
N ASP A 631 -21.26 14.02 18.87
CA ASP A 631 -20.58 14.29 20.14
C ASP A 631 -19.15 14.84 19.93
N VAL A 632 -18.47 15.20 21.02
CA VAL A 632 -17.21 15.95 21.04
C VAL A 632 -16.08 15.27 20.26
N GLU A 633 -16.05 13.93 20.21
CA GLU A 633 -15.01 13.13 19.54
C GLU A 633 -15.59 12.16 18.47
N ALA A 634 -16.83 12.39 18.02
CA ALA A 634 -17.51 11.55 17.04
C ALA A 634 -17.86 12.34 15.77
N GLN A 635 -18.04 11.63 14.65
CA GLN A 635 -18.56 12.23 13.42
C GLN A 635 -19.98 12.74 13.63
N ALA A 636 -20.34 13.83 12.96
CA ALA A 636 -21.71 14.35 12.94
C ALA A 636 -22.62 13.44 12.14
N PHE A 637 -22.06 12.81 11.09
CA PHE A 637 -22.64 11.75 10.29
C PHE A 637 -21.57 10.69 10.01
N ALA A 638 -21.77 9.44 10.42
CA ALA A 638 -20.78 8.37 10.30
C ALA A 638 -20.59 7.83 8.87
N GLY A 639 -21.39 8.33 7.92
CA GLY A 639 -21.35 7.90 6.52
C GLY A 639 -22.47 6.93 6.15
N LEU A 640 -22.73 6.81 4.85
CA LEU A 640 -23.86 6.02 4.35
C LEU A 640 -23.67 4.52 4.66
N GLY A 641 -24.69 3.91 5.27
CA GLY A 641 -24.70 2.48 5.58
C GLY A 641 -23.68 2.04 6.63
N THR A 642 -23.06 2.98 7.33
CA THR A 642 -22.19 2.68 8.47
C THR A 642 -23.01 2.18 9.66
N VAL A 643 -22.51 1.17 10.36
CA VAL A 643 -23.08 0.64 11.59
C VAL A 643 -22.08 0.88 12.72
N LEU A 644 -22.51 1.64 13.74
CA LEU A 644 -21.69 1.90 14.92
C LEU A 644 -22.09 0.93 16.05
N GLY A 645 -21.09 0.43 16.77
CA GLY A 645 -21.31 -0.19 18.07
C GLY A 645 -21.89 0.82 19.07
N ASP A 646 -22.63 0.32 20.05
CA ASP A 646 -23.38 1.11 21.04
C ASP A 646 -22.88 0.91 22.49
N SER A 647 -21.86 0.09 22.67
CA SER A 647 -21.31 -0.27 23.98
C SER A 647 -19.79 -0.29 23.97
N ILE A 648 -19.20 0.05 25.12
CA ILE A 648 -17.74 -0.03 25.36
C ILE A 648 -17.30 -1.38 25.93
N THR A 649 -18.24 -2.20 26.39
CA THR A 649 -17.96 -3.50 27.03
C THR A 649 -18.63 -4.67 26.32
N VAL A 650 -19.71 -4.43 25.58
CA VAL A 650 -20.39 -5.42 24.75
C VAL A 650 -19.97 -5.18 23.31
N ARG A 651 -19.39 -6.19 22.69
CA ARG A 651 -18.96 -6.11 21.30
C ARG A 651 -20.16 -6.21 20.38
N ASN A 652 -20.34 -5.23 19.50
CA ASN A 652 -21.10 -5.40 18.27
C ASN A 652 -20.33 -6.39 17.39
N ASP A 653 -20.75 -7.65 17.39
CA ASP A 653 -19.92 -8.76 16.93
C ASP A 653 -19.95 -8.92 15.40
N PRO A 654 -18.81 -8.82 14.71
CA PRO A 654 -18.73 -9.11 13.28
C PRO A 654 -18.97 -10.59 12.93
N LEU A 655 -18.94 -11.49 13.92
CA LEU A 655 -19.06 -12.95 13.76
C LEU A 655 -17.94 -13.55 12.91
N PHE A 656 -16.69 -13.34 13.35
CA PHE A 656 -15.50 -13.99 12.82
C PHE A 656 -15.51 -15.51 13.10
N ALA A 657 -14.89 -16.30 12.22
CA ALA A 657 -14.81 -17.75 12.34
C ALA A 657 -14.03 -18.20 13.58
N ASP A 658 -12.90 -17.55 13.87
CA ASP A 658 -12.12 -17.73 15.09
C ASP A 658 -11.49 -16.42 15.54
N TYR A 659 -12.06 -15.80 16.57
CA TYR A 659 -11.56 -14.54 17.12
C TYR A 659 -10.50 -14.80 18.20
N GLN A 660 -9.24 -14.47 17.91
CA GLN A 660 -8.11 -14.58 18.85
C GLN A 660 -7.53 -13.22 19.29
N GLY A 661 -8.23 -12.13 18.96
CA GLY A 661 -7.88 -10.78 19.37
C GLY A 661 -8.21 -10.49 20.84
N ALA A 662 -7.95 -9.27 21.26
CA ALA A 662 -8.24 -8.81 22.61
C ALA A 662 -9.73 -8.95 22.95
N THR A 663 -10.01 -9.41 24.16
CA THR A 663 -11.33 -9.35 24.79
C THR A 663 -11.19 -8.51 26.07
N ALA A 664 -12.00 -8.73 27.11
CA ALA A 664 -11.66 -8.20 28.44
C ALA A 664 -10.32 -8.76 28.99
N SER A 665 -9.76 -9.76 28.31
CA SER A 665 -8.46 -10.40 28.58
C SER A 665 -7.55 -10.33 27.35
N ILE A 666 -6.26 -10.62 27.56
CA ILE A 666 -5.27 -10.78 26.48
C ILE A 666 -5.71 -11.90 25.53
N GLY A 667 -5.72 -11.60 24.24
CA GLY A 667 -5.96 -12.55 23.15
C GLY A 667 -4.74 -13.41 22.85
N THR A 668 -4.94 -14.55 22.19
CA THR A 668 -3.83 -15.48 21.87
C THR A 668 -3.10 -15.13 20.56
N GLY A 669 -3.73 -14.34 19.69
CA GLY A 669 -3.24 -14.01 18.35
C GLY A 669 -3.39 -15.14 17.35
N GLY A 670 -3.27 -14.82 16.06
CA GLY A 670 -3.33 -15.78 14.94
C GLY A 670 -4.73 -16.29 14.61
N GLY A 671 -5.78 -15.49 14.85
CA GLY A 671 -7.17 -15.88 14.60
C GLY A 671 -7.55 -16.01 13.11
N ASP A 672 -8.65 -16.71 12.85
CA ASP A 672 -9.33 -16.75 11.55
C ASP A 672 -10.44 -15.68 11.49
N TYR A 673 -10.14 -14.61 10.78
CA TYR A 673 -11.01 -13.43 10.67
C TYR A 673 -11.94 -13.48 9.45
N THR A 674 -12.12 -14.64 8.81
CA THR A 674 -13.20 -14.83 7.83
C THR A 674 -14.57 -14.66 8.50
N LEU A 675 -15.55 -14.13 7.77
CA LEU A 675 -16.88 -13.88 8.29
C LEU A 675 -17.77 -15.11 8.12
N THR A 676 -18.42 -15.49 9.22
CA THR A 676 -19.44 -16.54 9.17
C THR A 676 -20.66 -16.09 8.36
N GLY A 677 -21.43 -17.03 7.80
CA GLY A 677 -22.56 -16.71 6.91
C GLY A 677 -23.69 -15.88 7.55
N ALA A 678 -23.78 -15.82 8.88
CA ALA A 678 -24.75 -15.01 9.62
C ALA A 678 -24.23 -13.63 10.00
N SER A 679 -22.99 -13.29 9.61
CA SER A 679 -22.34 -12.03 9.95
C SER A 679 -23.18 -10.82 9.54
N PRO A 680 -23.38 -9.84 10.44
CA PRO A 680 -24.03 -8.57 10.08
C PRO A 680 -23.19 -7.74 9.11
N CYS A 681 -21.91 -8.09 8.94
CA CYS A 681 -21.00 -7.45 7.99
C CYS A 681 -21.18 -7.94 6.55
N ILE A 682 -21.94 -9.02 6.33
CA ILE A 682 -22.30 -9.55 5.00
C ILE A 682 -23.54 -8.83 4.45
N GLY A 683 -23.55 -8.50 3.17
CA GLY A 683 -24.61 -7.72 2.52
C GLY A 683 -24.53 -6.21 2.78
N MET A 684 -23.59 -5.78 3.64
CA MET A 684 -23.34 -4.37 3.93
C MET A 684 -22.75 -3.61 2.74
N VAL A 685 -22.17 -4.27 1.74
CA VAL A 685 -21.51 -3.63 0.59
C VAL A 685 -22.20 -4.05 -0.72
N PRO A 686 -22.61 -3.12 -1.60
CA PRO A 686 -23.18 -3.50 -2.89
C PRO A 686 -22.04 -3.82 -3.87
N ALA A 687 -22.30 -4.61 -4.91
CA ALA A 687 -21.27 -4.96 -5.88
C ALA A 687 -20.56 -3.72 -6.50
N SER A 688 -21.29 -2.63 -6.76
CA SER A 688 -20.71 -1.39 -7.28
C SER A 688 -19.87 -0.60 -6.27
N GLY A 689 -20.04 -0.88 -4.97
CA GLY A 689 -19.34 -0.24 -3.86
C GLY A 689 -18.11 -1.00 -3.36
N GLU A 690 -17.84 -2.18 -3.92
CA GLU A 690 -16.64 -2.95 -3.62
C GLU A 690 -15.39 -2.25 -4.18
N THR A 691 -14.36 -2.12 -3.34
CA THR A 691 -13.05 -1.55 -3.73
C THR A 691 -12.18 -2.60 -4.43
N PHE A 692 -12.26 -3.84 -3.95
CA PHE A 692 -11.51 -4.99 -4.44
C PHE A 692 -12.46 -6.15 -4.73
N PRO A 693 -12.15 -7.05 -5.68
CA PRO A 693 -13.02 -8.16 -6.05
C PRO A 693 -12.79 -9.39 -5.17
N ARG A 694 -11.73 -9.36 -4.35
CA ARG A 694 -11.27 -10.48 -3.52
C ARG A 694 -10.85 -9.99 -2.14
N ASP A 695 -10.91 -10.87 -1.16
CA ASP A 695 -10.54 -10.60 0.22
C ASP A 695 -9.06 -10.92 0.52
N LEU A 696 -8.62 -10.74 1.77
CA LEU A 696 -7.24 -10.94 2.18
C LEU A 696 -6.75 -12.40 2.04
N ALA A 697 -7.67 -13.37 2.06
CA ALA A 697 -7.36 -14.78 1.79
C ALA A 697 -7.30 -15.10 0.29
N GLY A 698 -7.74 -14.18 -0.58
CA GLY A 698 -7.79 -14.35 -2.04
C GLY A 698 -9.14 -14.84 -2.56
N ASP A 699 -10.13 -14.98 -1.67
CA ASP A 699 -11.46 -15.43 -2.04
C ASP A 699 -12.30 -14.31 -2.67
N LEU A 700 -13.24 -14.66 -3.55
CA LEU A 700 -14.12 -13.69 -4.21
C LEU A 700 -15.09 -13.00 -3.23
N ARG A 701 -15.19 -11.67 -3.31
CA ARG A 701 -16.23 -10.88 -2.61
C ARG A 701 -17.55 -10.93 -3.38
N ASP A 702 -18.26 -12.05 -3.25
CA ASP A 702 -19.53 -12.33 -3.92
C ASP A 702 -20.77 -12.06 -3.05
N ARG A 703 -20.57 -11.76 -1.76
CA ARG A 703 -21.65 -11.52 -0.77
C ARG A 703 -21.74 -10.08 -0.27
N GLY A 704 -20.86 -9.19 -0.73
CA GLY A 704 -20.92 -7.76 -0.38
C GLY A 704 -20.56 -7.46 1.07
N SER A 705 -19.31 -7.68 1.48
CA SER A 705 -18.88 -7.64 2.89
C SER A 705 -17.91 -6.50 3.22
N CYS A 706 -17.96 -5.99 4.45
CA CYS A 706 -16.94 -5.08 4.99
C CYS A 706 -15.79 -5.85 5.68
N GLY A 707 -14.69 -5.15 5.98
CA GLY A 707 -13.47 -5.71 6.55
C GLY A 707 -12.50 -6.27 5.50
N ALA A 708 -11.36 -6.78 5.97
CA ALA A 708 -10.30 -7.36 5.14
C ALA A 708 -10.65 -8.75 4.59
N TYR A 709 -11.48 -9.49 5.31
CA TYR A 709 -11.98 -10.80 4.92
C TYR A 709 -13.47 -10.75 4.55
N ARG A 710 -13.94 -11.78 3.85
CA ARG A 710 -15.35 -11.93 3.49
C ARG A 710 -16.12 -12.93 4.33
#